data_AF-A0AA41AQY7-F1
#
_entry.id   AF-A0AA41AQY7-F1
#
_cell.length_a   1.000
_cell.length_b   1.000
_cell.length_c   1.000
_cell.angle_alpha   90.00
_cell.angle_beta   90.00
_cell.angle_gamma   90.00
#
_symmetry.space_group_name_H-M   'P 1'
#
loop_
_entity.id
_entity.type
_entity.pdbx_description
1 polymer ?
#
loop_
_entity_poly.entity_id
_entity_poly.type
_entity_poly.pdbx_seq_one_letter_code
_entity_poly.pdbx_strand_id
1 'polypeptide(L)'
;MKKPPRDEPRDDLTVTPPKTWAAGVPAVVHALEYSLAQTSPKETAVDLLTMNQVDGIDCPGCAWADPAPGHRHRNEYCENGAKHINDEATTRRITADFFREHSVFDLAQRSDLWLNQQGRLTEPMVKRPGSDHYEPISWRDALDLLAGELKALDSPDEAVFYTSGRVSNEAAFVLQLFARAYGTNNLPDCSNMCHESSGFALHETLGTGKGTVSLDDLHHADLIFLVGQNPGSNHPRQLSALEQAKRNGARIVAVNPLPEAGLLRFRNPQKASGVIGQGVRIADRFLHIRPGGDLALFQALNRLLLEAEDARPGTVLDHAFIRDSTSGFEEFAEHARRASWDDVTATTGLTREEIERVRDEVLRSKRVIVCWAMGITQHKHGVPTIREIVNFLLLRGNLGRAGAGACPVRGHSNVQGDRTMGIWEQMPDSFLDALRDEFGFDPPRAHGLDSVDSIKAMREGRIKVFLGVAGNFVRAAPDSAVTEEAMRNCRLTAHVSTKLNGSHTVCGQTALILPTLGRTERDHQAGGEQFVTVENSMSEVHTSRGRLKPASPLLLSEVAILCRLARRTLGAGPGNVRWEEFEADYGTIRDRISRIVPGLYDFNRRVARPGGIRLPNPVNEGVYRTATGKAVFTRNTWSVPDVPEGHLLLQTLRSHDQWNTIPYTLNDRYRGIHGSRRVVMVNPDDLSALSLAGGDRVDVVGVWHDDTERRAEGFEVVPYPTARGSAAAYYPETQVLVPLDSVADISNQPTSKGIVVRLERVTP
;
A
#
# COMPACT_ATOMS: atom_id res chain seq x y z
N MET A 1 25.56 21.18 3.33
CA MET A 1 24.20 20.75 2.90
C MET A 1 24.20 20.65 1.39
N LYS A 2 23.53 19.64 0.82
CA LYS A 2 23.34 19.55 -0.64
C LYS A 2 22.42 20.70 -1.10
N LYS A 3 22.61 21.21 -2.32
CA LYS A 3 21.69 22.21 -2.90
C LYS A 3 20.48 21.50 -3.52
N PRO A 4 19.25 22.00 -3.33
CA PRO A 4 18.09 21.49 -4.05
C PRO A 4 18.16 21.85 -5.55
N PRO A 5 17.49 21.08 -6.42
CA PRO A 5 17.33 21.46 -7.82
C PRO A 5 16.49 22.74 -7.93
N ARG A 6 16.87 23.61 -8.87
CA ARG A 6 16.13 24.85 -9.17
C ARG A 6 15.05 24.61 -10.20
N ASP A 7 15.39 23.92 -11.28
CA ASP A 7 14.50 23.72 -12.43
C ASP A 7 13.66 22.45 -12.29
N GLU A 8 12.50 22.43 -12.95
CA GLU A 8 11.72 21.22 -13.16
C GLU A 8 12.56 20.15 -13.90
N PRO A 9 12.33 18.86 -13.62
CA PRO A 9 12.96 17.81 -14.41
C PRO A 9 12.46 17.91 -15.85
N ARG A 10 13.39 17.76 -16.80
CA ARG A 10 13.05 17.74 -18.23
C ARG A 10 12.26 16.48 -18.56
N ASP A 11 11.23 16.63 -19.38
CA ASP A 11 10.38 15.56 -19.88
C ASP A 11 10.86 15.12 -21.27
N ASP A 12 11.97 14.38 -21.29
CA ASP A 12 12.65 13.92 -22.50
C ASP A 12 12.59 12.39 -22.55
N LEU A 13 11.49 11.84 -23.07
CA LEU A 13 11.27 10.39 -23.13
C LEU A 13 12.30 9.70 -24.04
N THR A 14 12.93 8.66 -23.50
CA THR A 14 13.65 7.66 -24.30
C THR A 14 13.19 6.25 -23.91
N VAL A 15 12.97 5.40 -24.92
CA VAL A 15 12.48 4.04 -24.74
C VAL A 15 13.54 3.04 -25.19
N THR A 16 13.75 2.01 -24.37
CA THR A 16 14.65 0.88 -24.60
C THR A 16 13.88 -0.44 -24.37
N PRO A 17 14.36 -1.57 -24.91
CA PRO A 17 13.69 -2.85 -24.66
C PRO A 17 13.57 -3.17 -23.15
N PRO A 18 12.42 -3.72 -22.69
CA PRO A 18 12.22 -4.10 -21.30
C PRO A 18 13.26 -5.11 -20.82
N LYS A 19 13.62 -5.04 -19.54
CA LYS A 19 14.54 -5.99 -18.93
C LYS A 19 13.85 -7.32 -18.66
N THR A 20 14.59 -8.40 -18.86
CA THR A 20 14.13 -9.77 -18.56
C THR A 20 14.58 -10.26 -17.19
N TRP A 21 15.08 -9.36 -16.33
CA TRP A 21 15.57 -9.67 -14.99
C TRP A 21 15.57 -8.44 -14.07
N ALA A 22 15.42 -8.68 -12.76
CA ALA A 22 15.43 -7.64 -11.71
C ALA A 22 16.68 -7.70 -10.81
N ALA A 23 16.99 -6.57 -10.15
CA ALA A 23 18.10 -6.32 -9.22
C ALA A 23 19.51 -6.22 -9.86
N GLY A 24 20.45 -7.09 -9.48
CA GLY A 24 21.85 -7.14 -9.96
C GLY A 24 22.75 -5.96 -9.55
N VAL A 25 23.96 -5.91 -10.12
CA VAL A 25 24.96 -4.85 -9.88
C VAL A 25 24.40 -3.43 -10.12
N PRO A 26 23.63 -3.15 -11.20
CA PRO A 26 23.07 -1.82 -11.41
C PRO A 26 22.20 -1.35 -10.24
N ALA A 27 21.47 -2.26 -9.57
CA ALA A 27 20.65 -1.90 -8.42
C ALA A 27 21.49 -1.38 -7.24
N VAL A 28 22.69 -1.92 -7.03
CA VAL A 28 23.63 -1.46 -5.99
C VAL A 28 24.20 -0.09 -6.35
N VAL A 29 24.63 0.09 -7.61
CA VAL A 29 25.20 1.34 -8.11
C VAL A 29 24.19 2.49 -7.98
N HIS A 30 22.98 2.33 -8.51
CA HIS A 30 21.96 3.38 -8.46
C HIS A 30 21.45 3.68 -7.05
N ALA A 31 21.37 2.67 -6.18
CA ALA A 31 21.06 2.90 -4.77
C ALA A 31 22.10 3.80 -4.11
N LEU A 32 23.40 3.53 -4.34
CA LEU A 32 24.49 4.30 -3.76
C LEU A 32 24.59 5.71 -4.36
N GLU A 33 24.46 5.84 -5.68
CA GLU A 33 24.43 7.13 -6.38
C GLU A 33 23.34 8.04 -5.83
N TYR A 34 22.12 7.53 -5.72
CA TYR A 34 20.99 8.31 -5.18
C TYR A 34 21.23 8.67 -3.71
N SER A 35 21.69 7.70 -2.90
CA SER A 35 21.93 7.91 -1.47
C SER A 35 22.95 9.04 -1.25
N LEU A 36 24.07 9.02 -1.97
CA LEU A 36 25.12 10.05 -1.90
C LEU A 36 24.68 11.39 -2.50
N ALA A 37 23.64 11.42 -3.34
CA ALA A 37 23.03 12.66 -3.83
C ALA A 37 22.12 13.32 -2.79
N GLN A 38 21.56 12.56 -1.85
CA GLN A 38 20.70 13.05 -0.79
C GLN A 38 21.47 13.35 0.51
N THR A 39 22.37 12.45 0.92
CA THR A 39 23.02 12.48 2.23
C THR A 39 24.54 12.62 2.13
N SER A 40 25.22 12.76 3.28
CA SER A 40 26.67 12.67 3.35
C SER A 40 27.14 11.20 3.34
N PRO A 41 28.39 10.89 2.93
CA PRO A 41 28.89 9.51 2.96
C PRO A 41 28.77 8.83 4.33
N LYS A 42 28.91 9.60 5.42
CA LYS A 42 28.76 9.11 6.79
C LYS A 42 27.30 8.72 7.09
N GLU A 43 26.35 9.58 6.76
CA GLU A 43 24.92 9.32 6.98
C GLU A 43 24.45 8.17 6.09
N THR A 44 24.84 8.15 4.81
CA THR A 44 24.59 7.02 3.89
C THR A 44 25.06 5.70 4.50
N ALA A 45 26.28 5.66 5.06
CA ALA A 45 26.81 4.45 5.68
C ALA A 45 26.00 4.04 6.92
N VAL A 46 25.61 4.98 7.78
CA VAL A 46 24.79 4.70 8.97
C VAL A 46 23.42 4.15 8.56
N ASP A 47 22.72 4.82 7.65
CA ASP A 47 21.38 4.39 7.21
C ASP A 47 21.42 3.01 6.56
N LEU A 48 22.33 2.80 5.61
CA LEU A 48 22.40 1.52 4.89
C LEU A 48 22.87 0.37 5.77
N LEU A 49 23.80 0.57 6.71
CA LEU A 49 24.29 -0.50 7.59
C LEU A 49 23.32 -0.83 8.73
N THR A 50 22.40 0.06 9.06
CA THR A 50 21.43 -0.15 10.16
C THR A 50 20.04 -0.53 9.67
N MET A 51 19.73 -0.33 8.39
CA MET A 51 18.43 -0.68 7.83
C MET A 51 18.12 -2.19 7.94
N ASN A 52 16.91 -2.49 8.43
CA ASN A 52 16.34 -3.83 8.65
C ASN A 52 17.21 -4.74 9.53
N GLN A 53 18.06 -4.17 10.39
CA GLN A 53 18.81 -4.89 11.41
C GLN A 53 18.05 -4.88 12.75
N VAL A 54 18.35 -5.83 13.64
CA VAL A 54 17.62 -6.04 14.92
C VAL A 54 17.53 -4.77 15.78
N ASP A 55 18.65 -4.06 15.95
CA ASP A 55 18.71 -2.80 16.70
C ASP A 55 18.73 -1.58 15.77
N GLY A 56 18.24 -1.77 14.55
CA GLY A 56 18.30 -0.83 13.45
C GLY A 56 17.00 -0.07 13.22
N ILE A 57 16.90 0.45 12.01
CA ILE A 57 15.69 1.09 11.50
C ILE A 57 14.96 0.14 10.56
N ASP A 58 13.66 -0.01 10.75
CA ASP A 58 12.82 -0.70 9.78
C ASP A 58 12.55 0.20 8.57
N CYS A 59 12.75 -0.33 7.37
CA CYS A 59 12.55 0.41 6.13
C CYS A 59 11.11 0.97 6.05
N PRO A 60 10.92 2.31 6.01
CA PRO A 60 9.59 2.92 5.96
C PRO A 60 8.82 2.67 4.65
N GLY A 61 9.43 1.95 3.72
CA GLY A 61 8.91 1.78 2.38
C GLY A 61 8.10 0.49 2.15
N CYS A 62 8.34 -0.59 2.89
CA CYS A 62 7.83 -1.90 2.49
C CYS A 62 7.52 -2.78 3.71
N ALA A 63 6.32 -3.34 3.76
CA ALA A 63 5.90 -4.28 4.83
C ALA A 63 6.37 -5.72 4.58
N TRP A 64 7.47 -5.93 3.85
CA TRP A 64 8.03 -7.27 3.69
C TRP A 64 8.76 -7.70 4.96
N ALA A 65 8.57 -8.96 5.37
CA ALA A 65 9.16 -9.48 6.59
C ALA A 65 10.68 -9.62 6.52
N ASP A 66 11.32 -9.41 7.67
CA ASP A 66 12.75 -9.62 7.83
C ASP A 66 13.06 -11.10 8.05
N PRO A 67 14.20 -11.62 7.54
CA PRO A 67 14.72 -12.90 8.00
C PRO A 67 14.89 -12.91 9.52
N ALA A 68 14.80 -14.10 10.11
CA ALA A 68 15.07 -14.29 11.53
C ALA A 68 16.45 -13.67 11.89
N PRO A 69 16.62 -13.08 13.09
CA PRO A 69 17.82 -12.33 13.48
C PRO A 69 19.18 -12.94 13.11
N GLY A 70 19.34 -14.26 13.26
CA GLY A 70 20.59 -14.98 12.93
C GLY A 70 20.84 -15.21 11.43
N HIS A 71 19.88 -14.88 10.57
CA HIS A 71 19.92 -15.09 9.12
C HIS A 71 19.87 -13.78 8.33
N ARG A 72 19.88 -12.62 8.99
CA ARG A 72 19.86 -11.31 8.32
C ARG A 72 21.20 -11.02 7.66
N HIS A 73 21.17 -10.71 6.37
CA HIS A 73 22.37 -10.25 5.68
C HIS A 73 22.72 -8.82 6.14
N ARG A 74 24.00 -8.45 6.09
CA ARG A 74 24.42 -7.06 6.43
C ARG A 74 23.77 -6.00 5.55
N ASN A 75 23.41 -6.37 4.32
CA ASN A 75 22.72 -5.52 3.36
C ASN A 75 21.28 -6.01 3.15
N GLU A 76 20.50 -6.14 4.23
CA GLU A 76 19.11 -6.62 4.20
C GLU A 76 18.14 -5.56 3.65
N TYR A 77 18.41 -5.01 2.47
CA TYR A 77 17.61 -3.98 1.83
C TYR A 77 17.64 -4.09 0.31
N CYS A 78 16.70 -3.42 -0.34
CA CYS A 78 16.62 -3.31 -1.79
C CYS A 78 16.99 -1.90 -2.27
N GLU A 79 17.17 -1.74 -3.59
CA GLU A 79 17.47 -0.45 -4.23
C GLU A 79 16.47 0.65 -3.81
N ASN A 80 15.18 0.36 -3.88
CA ASN A 80 14.14 1.32 -3.51
C ASN A 80 14.09 1.60 -2.00
N GLY A 81 14.42 0.61 -1.16
CA GLY A 81 14.55 0.82 0.29
C GLY A 81 15.70 1.78 0.61
N ALA A 82 16.85 1.61 -0.05
CA ALA A 82 18.00 2.50 0.07
C ALA A 82 17.71 3.92 -0.44
N LYS A 83 17.03 4.05 -1.59
CA LYS A 83 16.57 5.35 -2.11
C LYS A 83 15.62 6.01 -1.11
N HIS A 84 14.65 5.25 -0.60
CA HIS A 84 13.62 5.78 0.28
C HIS A 84 14.17 6.31 1.61
N ILE A 85 15.01 5.54 2.30
CA ILE A 85 15.58 5.94 3.59
C ILE A 85 16.47 7.18 3.44
N ASN A 86 17.28 7.25 2.38
CA ASN A 86 18.15 8.40 2.12
C ASN A 86 17.38 9.61 1.58
N ASP A 87 16.25 9.42 0.89
CA ASP A 87 15.35 10.49 0.48
C ASP A 87 14.75 11.21 1.70
N GLU A 88 14.35 10.46 2.72
CA GLU A 88 13.90 10.98 4.01
C GLU A 88 15.05 11.59 4.82
N ALA A 89 16.23 10.97 4.83
CA ALA A 89 17.41 11.45 5.55
C ALA A 89 18.15 12.62 4.86
N THR A 90 17.64 13.09 3.72
CA THR A 90 18.31 14.11 2.89
C THR A 90 18.84 15.29 3.69
N THR A 91 20.01 15.80 3.31
CA THR A 91 20.67 16.96 3.96
C THR A 91 20.15 18.30 3.47
N ARG A 92 19.17 18.30 2.55
CA ARG A 92 18.48 19.50 2.05
C ARG A 92 17.43 19.97 3.06
N ARG A 93 17.19 21.27 3.14
CA ARG A 93 16.30 21.89 4.15
C ARG A 93 15.39 22.90 3.47
N ILE A 94 14.11 22.84 3.83
CA ILE A 94 13.07 23.80 3.47
C ILE A 94 12.83 24.67 4.70
N THR A 95 13.21 25.94 4.63
CA THR A 95 13.09 26.94 5.71
C THR A 95 11.97 27.94 5.43
N ALA A 96 11.68 28.83 6.38
CA ALA A 96 10.74 29.94 6.14
C ALA A 96 11.08 30.80 4.90
N ASP A 97 12.35 30.93 4.52
CA ASP A 97 12.76 31.69 3.33
C ASP A 97 12.26 31.06 2.03
N PHE A 98 12.24 29.72 1.95
CA PHE A 98 11.68 29.00 0.80
C PHE A 98 10.20 29.34 0.61
N PHE A 99 9.42 29.33 1.70
CA PHE A 99 7.99 29.65 1.63
C PHE A 99 7.69 31.14 1.41
N ARG A 100 8.67 32.03 1.67
CA ARG A 100 8.58 33.44 1.29
C ARG A 100 8.81 33.63 -0.21
N GLU A 101 9.69 32.83 -0.81
CA GLU A 101 9.99 32.86 -2.25
C GLU A 101 8.89 32.18 -3.07
N HIS A 102 8.37 31.07 -2.60
CA HIS A 102 7.39 30.24 -3.31
C HIS A 102 5.99 30.39 -2.74
N SER A 103 5.05 30.87 -3.56
CA SER A 103 3.64 30.92 -3.20
C SER A 103 3.00 29.52 -3.31
N VAL A 104 1.84 29.31 -2.68
CA VAL A 104 1.09 28.06 -2.75
C VAL A 104 0.69 27.77 -4.20
N PHE A 105 0.28 28.81 -4.95
CA PHE A 105 0.02 28.71 -6.38
C PHE A 105 1.25 28.24 -7.18
N ASP A 106 2.43 28.85 -6.96
CA ASP A 106 3.66 28.43 -7.63
C ASP A 106 3.99 26.97 -7.31
N LEU A 107 3.92 26.57 -6.03
CA LEU A 107 4.19 25.19 -5.62
C LEU A 107 3.21 24.19 -6.23
N ALA A 108 1.95 24.57 -6.43
CA ALA A 108 0.94 23.71 -7.06
C ALA A 108 1.22 23.40 -8.54
N GLN A 109 2.04 24.22 -9.20
CA GLN A 109 2.47 24.00 -10.60
C GLN A 109 3.72 23.11 -10.71
N ARG A 110 4.33 22.75 -9.57
CA ARG A 110 5.57 21.97 -9.54
C ARG A 110 5.30 20.48 -9.57
N SER A 111 6.21 19.72 -10.17
CA SER A 111 6.09 18.26 -10.18
C SER A 111 6.26 17.65 -8.78
N ASP A 112 5.61 16.50 -8.55
CA ASP A 112 5.77 15.72 -7.30
C ASP A 112 7.25 15.38 -7.03
N LEU A 113 8.03 15.14 -8.09
CA LEU A 113 9.48 14.93 -7.98
C LEU A 113 10.18 16.20 -7.49
N TRP A 114 9.91 17.35 -8.11
CA TRP A 114 10.54 18.62 -7.72
C TRP A 114 10.23 18.98 -6.27
N LEU A 115 8.96 18.89 -5.86
CA LEU A 115 8.51 19.18 -4.49
C LEU A 115 9.27 18.32 -3.47
N ASN A 116 9.36 17.01 -3.72
CA ASN A 116 10.08 16.10 -2.83
C ASN A 116 11.60 16.41 -2.78
N GLN A 117 12.20 16.86 -3.89
CA GLN A 117 13.64 17.13 -3.93
C GLN A 117 14.06 18.42 -3.22
N GLN A 118 13.12 19.28 -2.79
CA GLN A 118 13.42 20.53 -2.07
C GLN A 118 13.98 20.28 -0.65
N GLY A 119 13.66 19.15 -0.04
CA GLY A 119 14.31 18.68 1.18
C GLY A 119 13.38 18.48 2.38
N ARG A 120 13.96 18.52 3.58
CA ARG A 120 13.25 18.35 4.85
C ARG A 120 12.60 19.63 5.32
N LEU A 121 11.33 19.53 5.72
CA LEU A 121 10.62 20.59 6.43
C LEU A 121 11.26 20.77 7.83
N THR A 122 11.47 22.01 8.27
CA THR A 122 12.27 22.28 9.48
C THR A 122 11.55 22.99 10.62
N GLU A 123 10.48 23.72 10.34
CA GLU A 123 9.71 24.50 11.33
C GLU A 123 8.23 24.59 10.92
N PRO A 124 7.28 24.71 11.88
CA PRO A 124 5.86 24.78 11.55
C PRO A 124 5.53 25.99 10.69
N MET A 125 4.64 25.78 9.72
CA MET A 125 4.21 26.81 8.77
C MET A 125 2.69 26.91 8.75
N VAL A 126 2.17 28.13 8.56
CA VAL A 126 0.73 28.39 8.40
C VAL A 126 0.47 29.21 7.14
N LYS A 127 -0.56 28.84 6.39
CA LYS A 127 -1.20 29.71 5.40
C LYS A 127 -2.52 30.19 6.02
N ARG A 128 -2.69 31.51 6.15
CA ARG A 128 -3.93 32.11 6.67
C ARG A 128 -4.96 32.34 5.56
N PRO A 129 -6.24 32.56 5.91
CA PRO A 129 -7.26 32.96 4.94
C PRO A 129 -6.81 34.19 4.14
N GLY A 130 -7.02 34.17 2.83
CA GLY A 130 -6.62 35.24 1.91
C GLY A 130 -5.11 35.34 1.60
N SER A 131 -4.23 34.62 2.30
CA SER A 131 -2.81 34.52 1.95
C SER A 131 -2.58 33.46 0.87
N ASP A 132 -1.64 33.74 -0.04
CA ASP A 132 -1.08 32.76 -0.98
C ASP A 132 0.32 32.26 -0.56
N HIS A 133 0.80 32.65 0.62
CA HIS A 133 2.08 32.18 1.15
C HIS A 133 1.93 31.54 2.53
N TYR A 134 2.79 30.56 2.78
CA TYR A 134 3.03 30.03 4.11
C TYR A 134 3.99 30.96 4.88
N GLU A 135 3.66 31.22 6.14
CA GLU A 135 4.50 31.98 7.08
C GLU A 135 4.87 31.10 8.29
N PRO A 136 6.04 31.30 8.92
CA PRO A 136 6.43 30.53 10.08
C PRO A 136 5.48 30.79 11.26
N ILE A 137 5.16 29.74 12.00
CA ILE A 137 4.31 29.80 13.20
C ILE A 137 4.97 28.99 14.33
N SER A 138 4.80 29.43 15.58
CA SER A 138 5.31 28.67 16.71
C SER A 138 4.52 27.36 16.90
N TRP A 139 5.16 26.33 17.46
CA TRP A 139 4.45 25.09 17.81
C TRP A 139 3.25 25.32 18.72
N ARG A 140 3.37 26.26 19.67
CA ARG A 140 2.27 26.60 20.56
C ARG A 140 1.08 27.12 19.74
N ASP A 141 1.31 28.12 18.90
CA ASP A 141 0.25 28.79 18.16
C ASP A 141 -0.34 27.89 17.07
N ALA A 142 0.48 27.05 16.43
CA ALA A 142 0.01 26.07 15.45
C ALA A 142 -0.95 25.05 16.07
N LEU A 143 -0.60 24.50 17.24
CA LEU A 143 -1.43 23.54 17.95
C LEU A 143 -2.66 24.21 18.59
N ASP A 144 -2.55 25.46 19.05
CA ASP A 144 -3.67 26.25 19.56
C ASP A 144 -4.67 26.57 18.44
N LEU A 145 -4.19 26.91 17.23
CA LEU A 145 -5.03 27.13 16.06
C LEU A 145 -5.79 25.87 15.67
N LEU A 146 -5.09 24.73 15.54
CA LEU A 146 -5.72 23.46 15.17
C LEU A 146 -6.73 22.99 16.22
N ALA A 147 -6.37 23.04 17.50
CA ALA A 147 -7.30 22.72 18.58
C ALA A 147 -8.49 23.68 18.65
N GLY A 148 -8.28 24.96 18.36
CA GLY A 148 -9.32 25.98 18.27
C GLY A 148 -10.36 25.66 17.20
N GLU A 149 -9.91 25.32 15.98
CA GLU A 149 -10.81 24.91 14.89
C GLU A 149 -11.58 23.64 15.23
N LEU A 150 -10.94 22.61 15.80
CA LEU A 150 -11.63 21.39 16.23
C LEU A 150 -12.69 21.64 17.31
N LYS A 151 -12.42 22.52 18.27
CA LYS A 151 -13.40 22.90 19.32
C LYS A 151 -14.54 23.76 18.79
N ALA A 152 -14.37 24.39 17.63
CA ALA A 152 -15.37 25.26 17.01
C ALA A 152 -16.29 24.52 16.02
N LEU A 153 -16.12 23.20 15.86
CA LEU A 153 -17.01 22.36 15.05
C LEU A 153 -18.33 22.11 15.78
N ASP A 154 -19.41 21.98 15.01
CA ASP A 154 -20.76 21.72 15.55
C ASP A 154 -20.92 20.23 15.92
N SER A 155 -20.13 19.37 15.27
CA SER A 155 -20.03 17.94 15.56
C SER A 155 -18.59 17.45 15.34
N PRO A 156 -18.09 16.50 16.16
CA PRO A 156 -16.80 15.83 15.91
C PRO A 156 -16.70 15.16 14.53
N ASP A 157 -17.83 14.74 13.96
CA ASP A 157 -17.88 14.10 12.63
C ASP A 157 -17.68 15.08 11.47
N GLU A 158 -17.52 16.38 11.74
CA GLU A 158 -17.06 17.37 10.75
C GLU A 158 -15.54 17.40 10.59
N ALA A 159 -14.81 16.51 11.27
CA ALA A 159 -13.37 16.32 11.17
C ALA A 159 -13.00 14.94 10.60
N VAL A 160 -11.89 14.88 9.87
CA VAL A 160 -11.28 13.64 9.36
C VAL A 160 -9.83 13.55 9.84
N PHE A 161 -9.46 12.36 10.33
CA PHE A 161 -8.12 12.02 10.84
C PHE A 161 -7.48 10.96 9.95
N TYR A 162 -6.95 11.39 8.80
CA TYR A 162 -6.34 10.48 7.82
C TYR A 162 -4.92 10.07 8.22
N THR A 163 -4.54 8.84 7.92
CA THR A 163 -3.13 8.43 8.01
C THR A 163 -2.67 7.49 6.89
N SER A 164 -1.38 7.58 6.57
CA SER A 164 -0.71 6.60 5.72
C SER A 164 -0.07 5.48 6.54
N GLY A 165 0.10 4.30 5.92
CA GLY A 165 0.73 3.09 6.49
C GLY A 165 2.19 3.21 6.90
N ARG A 166 2.72 4.42 7.06
CA ARG A 166 4.07 4.74 7.54
C ARG A 166 4.11 5.09 9.01
N VAL A 167 3.00 5.50 9.60
CA VAL A 167 2.95 5.91 11.00
C VAL A 167 3.31 4.70 11.86
N SER A 168 4.00 4.93 12.97
CA SER A 168 4.36 3.85 13.90
C SER A 168 3.15 3.35 14.67
N ASN A 169 3.24 2.16 15.28
CA ASN A 169 2.16 1.63 16.12
C ASN A 169 1.81 2.58 17.27
N GLU A 170 2.80 3.18 17.93
CA GLU A 170 2.56 4.10 19.04
C GLU A 170 1.84 5.37 18.57
N ALA A 171 2.26 5.97 17.45
CA ALA A 171 1.61 7.14 16.90
C ALA A 171 0.21 6.82 16.32
N ALA A 172 0.02 5.67 15.67
CA ALA A 172 -1.28 5.20 15.19
C ALA A 172 -2.26 4.98 16.34
N PHE A 173 -1.80 4.36 17.44
CA PHE A 173 -2.64 4.17 18.62
C PHE A 173 -3.05 5.51 19.27
N VAL A 174 -2.12 6.45 19.37
CA VAL A 174 -2.42 7.80 19.90
C VAL A 174 -3.39 8.56 19.00
N LEU A 175 -3.24 8.47 17.67
CA LEU A 175 -4.14 9.12 16.71
C LEU A 175 -5.57 8.59 16.84
N GLN A 176 -5.76 7.27 16.81
CA GLN A 176 -7.12 6.71 16.93
C GLN A 176 -7.75 7.00 18.29
N LEU A 177 -6.94 6.96 19.36
CA LEU A 177 -7.41 7.24 20.71
C LEU A 177 -7.87 8.69 20.80
N PHE A 178 -7.10 9.61 20.24
CA PHE A 178 -7.46 11.02 20.19
C PHE A 178 -8.75 11.24 19.39
N ALA A 179 -8.87 10.70 18.18
CA ALA A 179 -10.07 10.88 17.35
C ALA A 179 -11.34 10.34 18.04
N ARG A 180 -11.25 9.17 18.68
CA ARG A 180 -12.39 8.57 19.40
C ARG A 180 -12.73 9.28 20.70
N ALA A 181 -11.73 9.76 21.44
CA ALA A 181 -11.96 10.60 22.62
C ALA A 181 -12.51 11.98 22.25
N TYR A 182 -12.19 12.49 21.05
CA TYR A 182 -12.79 13.67 20.46
C TYR A 182 -14.24 13.43 20.02
N GLY A 183 -14.60 12.19 19.70
CA GLY A 183 -15.98 11.76 19.49
C GLY A 183 -16.31 11.37 18.06
N THR A 184 -15.32 11.02 17.22
CA THR A 184 -15.56 10.54 15.84
C THR A 184 -14.81 9.24 15.54
N ASN A 185 -15.33 8.47 14.58
CA ASN A 185 -14.67 7.32 13.97
C ASN A 185 -14.12 7.62 12.55
N ASN A 186 -14.10 8.88 12.11
CA ASN A 186 -13.57 9.29 10.80
C ASN A 186 -12.03 9.13 10.73
N LEU A 187 -11.60 7.89 10.56
CA LEU A 187 -10.21 7.43 10.56
C LEU A 187 -9.86 6.70 9.25
N PRO A 188 -10.01 7.35 8.08
CA PRO A 188 -9.63 6.75 6.82
C PRO A 188 -8.12 6.53 6.78
N ASP A 189 -7.69 5.48 6.11
CA ASP A 189 -6.27 5.16 5.94
C ASP A 189 -5.91 4.77 4.51
N CYS A 190 -4.61 4.63 4.26
CA CYS A 190 -4.15 4.18 2.95
C CYS A 190 -4.60 2.75 2.57
N SER A 191 -5.06 1.94 3.53
CA SER A 191 -5.56 0.59 3.25
C SER A 191 -6.91 0.66 2.55
N ASN A 192 -7.76 1.67 2.80
CA ASN A 192 -9.00 1.90 2.04
C ASN A 192 -8.74 1.95 0.53
N MET A 193 -7.55 2.43 0.10
CA MET A 193 -7.15 2.54 -1.31
C MET A 193 -6.30 1.37 -1.82
N CYS A 194 -5.84 0.49 -0.93
CA CYS A 194 -4.90 -0.58 -1.28
C CYS A 194 -5.49 -1.97 -1.06
N HIS A 195 -5.93 -2.26 0.15
CA HIS A 195 -5.96 -3.62 0.66
C HIS A 195 -7.22 -3.93 1.49
N GLU A 196 -8.17 -2.99 1.49
CA GLU A 196 -9.52 -3.12 2.06
C GLU A 196 -10.23 -4.36 1.53
N SER A 197 -10.18 -4.59 0.21
CA SER A 197 -10.79 -5.76 -0.42
C SER A 197 -10.24 -7.08 0.14
N SER A 198 -8.96 -7.13 0.54
CA SER A 198 -8.41 -8.32 1.20
C SER A 198 -8.92 -8.46 2.65
N GLY A 199 -9.11 -7.35 3.36
CA GLY A 199 -9.65 -7.35 4.71
C GLY A 199 -11.06 -7.92 4.75
N PHE A 200 -11.97 -7.39 3.93
CA PHE A 200 -13.36 -7.87 3.81
C PHE A 200 -13.42 -9.34 3.40
N ALA A 201 -12.75 -9.72 2.31
CA ALA A 201 -12.80 -11.10 1.82
C ALA A 201 -12.31 -12.11 2.87
N LEU A 202 -11.13 -11.87 3.48
CA LEU A 202 -10.56 -12.80 4.45
C LEU A 202 -11.33 -12.81 5.78
N HIS A 203 -11.88 -11.67 6.22
CA HIS A 203 -12.71 -11.63 7.42
C HIS A 203 -13.96 -12.50 7.25
N GLU A 204 -14.64 -12.40 6.12
CA GLU A 204 -15.84 -13.20 5.87
C GLU A 204 -15.54 -14.69 5.68
N THR A 205 -14.46 -15.03 4.98
CA THR A 205 -14.17 -16.44 4.66
C THR A 205 -13.40 -17.16 5.75
N LEU A 206 -12.56 -16.45 6.53
CA LEU A 206 -11.63 -17.04 7.50
C LEU A 206 -11.76 -16.45 8.92
N GLY A 207 -12.46 -15.34 9.11
CA GLY A 207 -12.58 -14.66 10.41
C GLY A 207 -11.37 -13.81 10.79
N THR A 208 -10.47 -13.51 9.85
CA THR A 208 -9.30 -12.64 10.08
C THR A 208 -8.98 -11.84 8.84
N GLY A 209 -8.63 -10.56 8.99
CA GLY A 209 -8.18 -9.72 7.88
C GLY A 209 -6.70 -9.89 7.53
N LYS A 210 -5.96 -10.77 8.22
CA LYS A 210 -4.50 -10.96 8.07
C LYS A 210 -4.16 -12.14 7.16
N GLY A 211 -2.99 -12.08 6.52
CA GLY A 211 -2.43 -13.22 5.79
C GLY A 211 -2.13 -14.41 6.71
N THR A 212 -2.22 -15.62 6.18
CA THR A 212 -2.00 -16.87 6.94
C THR A 212 -0.58 -17.43 6.79
N VAL A 213 0.21 -16.82 5.90
CA VAL A 213 1.53 -17.28 5.49
C VAL A 213 2.61 -16.51 6.24
N SER A 214 3.69 -17.19 6.64
CA SER A 214 4.94 -16.59 7.09
C SER A 214 6.02 -16.61 6.03
N LEU A 215 7.12 -15.91 6.28
CA LEU A 215 8.30 -15.98 5.40
C LEU A 215 8.82 -17.42 5.26
N ASP A 216 8.80 -18.20 6.34
CA ASP A 216 9.28 -19.59 6.33
C ASP A 216 8.37 -20.53 5.54
N ASP A 217 7.07 -20.26 5.51
CA ASP A 217 6.12 -21.03 4.69
C ASP A 217 6.48 -20.93 3.20
N LEU A 218 6.92 -19.76 2.71
CA LEU A 218 7.34 -19.61 1.31
C LEU A 218 8.47 -20.57 0.95
N HIS A 219 9.38 -20.87 1.89
CA HIS A 219 10.47 -21.82 1.66
C HIS A 219 10.00 -23.28 1.63
N HIS A 220 8.85 -23.57 2.23
CA HIS A 220 8.28 -24.92 2.31
C HIS A 220 7.23 -25.22 1.23
N ALA A 221 6.84 -24.24 0.42
CA ALA A 221 5.82 -24.44 -0.61
C ALA A 221 6.28 -25.34 -1.76
N ASP A 222 5.35 -26.13 -2.31
CA ASP A 222 5.56 -26.87 -3.56
C ASP A 222 5.19 -26.01 -4.78
N LEU A 223 4.20 -25.14 -4.61
CA LEU A 223 3.66 -24.27 -5.64
C LEU A 223 3.30 -22.90 -5.06
N ILE A 224 3.79 -21.84 -5.69
CA ILE A 224 3.49 -20.45 -5.33
C ILE A 224 2.84 -19.77 -6.52
N PHE A 225 1.65 -19.22 -6.31
CA PHE A 225 1.01 -18.30 -7.25
C PHE A 225 1.43 -16.86 -6.94
N LEU A 226 1.88 -16.13 -7.95
CA LEU A 226 2.13 -14.69 -7.89
C LEU A 226 1.09 -13.96 -8.74
N VAL A 227 0.00 -13.52 -8.12
CA VAL A 227 -1.18 -12.99 -8.82
C VAL A 227 -1.27 -11.47 -8.64
N GLY A 228 -1.36 -10.71 -9.75
CA GLY A 228 -1.59 -9.27 -9.69
C GLY A 228 -0.52 -8.48 -8.91
N GLN A 229 0.74 -8.93 -8.98
CA GLN A 229 1.86 -8.34 -8.24
C GLN A 229 3.13 -8.21 -9.09
N ASN A 230 4.00 -7.27 -8.71
CA ASN A 230 5.31 -7.07 -9.32
C ASN A 230 6.39 -7.02 -8.22
N PRO A 231 6.93 -8.18 -7.79
CA PRO A 231 7.93 -8.23 -6.73
C PRO A 231 9.22 -7.48 -7.10
N GLY A 232 9.55 -7.34 -8.39
CA GLY A 232 10.76 -6.67 -8.85
C GLY A 232 10.86 -5.20 -8.46
N SER A 233 9.74 -4.50 -8.47
CA SER A 233 9.65 -3.07 -8.14
C SER A 233 9.01 -2.81 -6.78
N ASN A 234 8.00 -3.61 -6.41
CA ASN A 234 7.15 -3.34 -5.25
C ASN A 234 7.66 -3.98 -3.96
N HIS A 235 8.19 -5.20 -4.06
CA HIS A 235 8.63 -6.00 -2.91
C HIS A 235 9.94 -6.75 -3.21
N PRO A 236 11.06 -6.08 -3.59
CA PRO A 236 12.22 -6.79 -4.15
C PRO A 236 12.86 -7.79 -3.19
N ARG A 237 12.67 -7.62 -1.88
CA ARG A 237 13.11 -8.57 -0.85
C ARG A 237 12.39 -9.93 -0.92
N GLN A 238 11.15 -9.96 -1.44
CA GLN A 238 10.43 -11.21 -1.72
C GLN A 238 11.18 -12.08 -2.73
N LEU A 239 11.93 -11.49 -3.68
CA LEU A 239 12.67 -12.26 -4.67
C LEU A 239 13.70 -13.19 -4.04
N SER A 240 14.28 -12.84 -2.88
CA SER A 240 15.18 -13.73 -2.15
C SER A 240 14.45 -14.94 -1.55
N ALA A 241 13.23 -14.76 -1.04
CA ALA A 241 12.40 -15.85 -0.53
C ALA A 241 11.95 -16.78 -1.68
N LEU A 242 11.55 -16.20 -2.82
CA LEU A 242 11.21 -16.96 -4.02
C LEU A 242 12.41 -17.71 -4.58
N GLU A 243 13.60 -17.10 -4.58
CA GLU A 243 14.85 -17.76 -4.95
C GLU A 243 15.13 -18.99 -4.07
N GLN A 244 14.88 -18.87 -2.76
CA GLN A 244 15.03 -19.99 -1.83
C GLN A 244 13.98 -21.08 -2.07
N ALA A 245 12.72 -20.71 -2.28
CA ALA A 245 11.65 -21.65 -2.63
C ALA A 245 12.00 -22.43 -3.90
N LYS A 246 12.49 -21.75 -4.94
CA LYS A 246 12.97 -22.39 -6.19
C LYS A 246 14.11 -23.40 -5.92
N ARG A 247 15.08 -23.06 -5.06
CA ARG A 247 16.15 -23.98 -4.66
C ARG A 247 15.62 -25.21 -3.92
N ASN A 248 14.54 -25.03 -3.16
CA ASN A 248 13.86 -26.11 -2.43
C ASN A 248 12.93 -26.93 -3.34
N GLY A 249 12.85 -26.62 -4.65
CA GLY A 249 12.08 -27.38 -5.63
C GLY A 249 10.69 -26.80 -5.93
N ALA A 250 10.32 -25.65 -5.36
CA ALA A 250 9.03 -25.03 -5.62
C ALA A 250 8.85 -24.66 -7.10
N ARG A 251 7.61 -24.79 -7.58
CA ARG A 251 7.16 -24.19 -8.83
C ARG A 251 6.47 -22.86 -8.59
N ILE A 252 6.57 -21.96 -9.56
CA ILE A 252 5.97 -20.63 -9.49
C ILE A 252 5.12 -20.37 -10.73
N VAL A 253 3.85 -20.04 -10.51
CA VAL A 253 2.91 -19.55 -11.53
C VAL A 253 2.72 -18.06 -11.33
N ALA A 254 3.14 -17.25 -12.30
CA ALA A 254 2.90 -15.82 -12.30
C ALA A 254 1.67 -15.50 -13.16
N VAL A 255 0.78 -14.65 -12.64
CA VAL A 255 -0.46 -14.22 -13.30
C VAL A 255 -0.47 -12.69 -13.31
N ASN A 256 -0.24 -12.09 -14.48
CA ASN A 256 -0.10 -10.64 -14.60
C ASN A 256 -0.35 -10.19 -16.06
N PRO A 257 -1.01 -9.04 -16.29
CA PRO A 257 -1.14 -8.48 -17.64
C PRO A 257 0.16 -7.90 -18.23
N LEU A 258 1.22 -7.75 -17.44
CA LEU A 258 2.54 -7.31 -17.93
C LEU A 258 3.63 -8.35 -17.59
N PRO A 259 4.56 -8.66 -18.52
CA PRO A 259 5.68 -9.57 -18.28
C PRO A 259 6.80 -8.88 -17.47
N GLU A 260 6.53 -8.64 -16.19
CA GLU A 260 7.43 -7.89 -15.30
C GLU A 260 8.77 -8.60 -15.06
N ALA A 261 9.86 -7.84 -15.07
CA ALA A 261 11.23 -8.37 -14.93
C ALA A 261 11.42 -9.27 -13.69
N GLY A 262 10.80 -8.89 -12.56
CA GLY A 262 10.86 -9.63 -11.30
C GLY A 262 10.05 -10.93 -11.29
N LEU A 263 9.10 -11.11 -12.21
CA LEU A 263 8.37 -12.37 -12.39
C LEU A 263 9.15 -13.35 -13.30
N LEU A 264 10.04 -12.83 -14.15
CA LEU A 264 10.82 -13.65 -15.08
C LEU A 264 12.10 -14.19 -14.44
N ARG A 265 12.95 -13.30 -13.91
CA ARG A 265 14.29 -13.68 -13.42
C ARG A 265 14.82 -12.74 -12.35
N PHE A 266 15.48 -13.30 -11.35
CA PHE A 266 16.15 -12.55 -10.30
C PHE A 266 17.68 -12.72 -10.36
N ARG A 267 18.40 -11.60 -10.35
CA ARG A 267 19.85 -11.58 -10.17
C ARG A 267 20.18 -11.06 -8.78
N ASN A 268 20.37 -11.98 -7.84
CA ASN A 268 20.68 -11.65 -6.45
C ASN A 268 22.10 -11.06 -6.34
N PRO A 269 22.28 -9.75 -6.05
CA PRO A 269 23.60 -9.13 -5.98
C PRO A 269 24.42 -9.62 -4.78
N GLN A 270 23.79 -10.28 -3.81
CA GLN A 270 24.45 -10.86 -2.64
C GLN A 270 25.08 -12.23 -2.93
N LYS A 271 24.92 -12.78 -4.15
CA LYS A 271 25.42 -14.10 -4.54
C LYS A 271 26.22 -14.02 -5.84
N ALA A 272 27.31 -14.78 -5.93
CA ALA A 272 28.15 -14.83 -7.13
C ALA A 272 27.35 -15.14 -8.42
N SER A 273 26.34 -16.02 -8.32
CA SER A 273 25.44 -16.36 -9.43
C SER A 273 24.58 -15.21 -9.94
N GLY A 274 24.32 -14.17 -9.12
CA GLY A 274 23.61 -12.95 -9.53
C GLY A 274 24.53 -11.81 -9.94
N VAL A 275 25.83 -11.88 -9.61
CA VAL A 275 26.85 -10.90 -10.03
C VAL A 275 27.47 -11.28 -11.37
N ILE A 276 27.90 -12.54 -11.55
CA ILE A 276 28.62 -13.04 -12.74
C ILE A 276 27.78 -14.07 -13.51
N GLY A 277 26.81 -14.72 -12.86
CA GLY A 277 25.97 -15.76 -13.49
C GLY A 277 24.69 -15.25 -14.14
N GLN A 278 23.82 -16.19 -14.54
CA GLN A 278 22.55 -15.86 -15.18
C GLN A 278 21.47 -15.41 -14.19
N GLY A 279 21.59 -15.69 -12.89
CA GLY A 279 20.52 -15.53 -11.91
C GLY A 279 19.55 -16.72 -11.89
N VAL A 280 18.44 -16.58 -11.16
CA VAL A 280 17.42 -17.62 -10.98
C VAL A 280 16.17 -17.26 -11.77
N ARG A 281 15.67 -18.19 -12.59
CA ARG A 281 14.34 -18.07 -13.22
C ARG A 281 13.28 -18.18 -12.12
N ILE A 282 12.38 -17.20 -12.07
CA ILE A 282 11.32 -17.14 -11.05
C ILE A 282 10.11 -17.93 -11.53
N ALA A 283 9.31 -17.40 -12.46
CA ALA A 283 8.14 -18.10 -12.96
C ALA A 283 8.51 -19.29 -13.85
N ASP A 284 8.00 -20.47 -13.51
CA ASP A 284 7.99 -21.63 -14.41
C ASP A 284 6.92 -21.44 -15.49
N ARG A 285 5.81 -20.80 -15.11
CA ARG A 285 4.68 -20.47 -15.98
C ARG A 285 4.25 -19.04 -15.77
N PHE A 286 4.03 -18.33 -16.88
CA PHE A 286 3.47 -16.98 -16.88
C PHE A 286 2.14 -17.03 -17.62
N LEU A 287 1.06 -16.62 -16.95
CA LEU A 287 -0.27 -16.46 -17.52
C LEU A 287 -0.49 -14.99 -17.84
N HIS A 288 -0.60 -14.68 -19.12
CA HIS A 288 -0.76 -13.32 -19.60
C HIS A 288 -2.25 -12.93 -19.58
N ILE A 289 -2.75 -12.68 -18.37
CA ILE A 289 -4.18 -12.46 -18.13
C ILE A 289 -4.61 -11.03 -18.52
N ARG A 290 -5.85 -10.86 -18.97
CA ARG A 290 -6.48 -9.53 -19.07
C ARG A 290 -6.80 -8.96 -17.67
N PRO A 291 -6.69 -7.63 -17.45
CA PRO A 291 -7.05 -7.02 -16.17
C PRO A 291 -8.50 -7.35 -15.78
N GLY A 292 -8.70 -7.76 -14.52
CA GLY A 292 -10.01 -8.19 -14.01
C GLY A 292 -10.39 -9.64 -14.34
N GLY A 293 -9.53 -10.39 -15.04
CA GLY A 293 -9.78 -11.78 -15.40
C GLY A 293 -9.59 -12.80 -14.27
N ASP A 294 -8.98 -12.40 -13.15
CA ASP A 294 -8.48 -13.31 -12.12
C ASP A 294 -9.58 -14.13 -11.44
N LEU A 295 -10.77 -13.55 -11.25
CA LEU A 295 -11.91 -14.28 -10.67
C LEU A 295 -12.32 -15.45 -11.58
N ALA A 296 -12.47 -15.20 -12.88
CA ALA A 296 -12.79 -16.24 -13.86
C ALA A 296 -11.69 -17.31 -13.93
N LEU A 297 -10.42 -16.93 -13.82
CA LEU A 297 -9.30 -17.88 -13.75
C LEU A 297 -9.43 -18.82 -12.55
N PHE A 298 -9.62 -18.27 -11.33
CA PHE A 298 -9.73 -19.11 -10.14
C PHE A 298 -11.01 -19.94 -10.12
N GLN A 299 -12.12 -19.43 -10.65
CA GLN A 299 -13.34 -20.24 -10.80
C GLN A 299 -13.15 -21.38 -11.81
N ALA A 300 -12.44 -21.15 -12.92
CA ALA A 300 -12.09 -22.20 -13.88
C ALA A 300 -11.15 -23.26 -13.26
N LEU A 301 -10.17 -22.83 -12.45
CA LEU A 301 -9.30 -23.76 -11.71
C LEU A 301 -10.10 -24.59 -10.70
N ASN A 302 -11.02 -23.96 -9.96
CA ASN A 302 -11.91 -24.64 -9.03
C ASN A 302 -12.78 -25.68 -9.75
N ARG A 303 -13.41 -25.29 -10.86
CA ARG A 303 -14.16 -26.19 -11.73
C ARG A 303 -13.31 -27.38 -12.18
N LEU A 304 -12.11 -27.14 -12.67
CA LEU A 304 -11.19 -28.18 -13.13
C LEU A 304 -10.73 -29.14 -12.01
N LEU A 305 -10.59 -28.65 -10.78
CA LEU A 305 -10.28 -29.51 -9.62
C LEU A 305 -11.49 -30.38 -9.23
N LEU A 306 -12.71 -29.83 -9.30
CA LEU A 306 -13.94 -30.59 -9.09
C LEU A 306 -14.13 -31.66 -10.18
N GLU A 307 -13.90 -31.33 -11.45
CA GLU A 307 -13.96 -32.31 -12.55
C GLU A 307 -12.91 -33.42 -12.37
N ALA A 308 -11.70 -33.07 -11.90
CA ALA A 308 -10.65 -34.05 -11.64
C ALA A 308 -10.98 -34.97 -10.44
N GLU A 309 -11.70 -34.44 -9.44
CA GLU A 309 -12.24 -35.22 -8.33
C GLU A 309 -13.38 -36.14 -8.79
N ASP A 310 -14.31 -35.64 -9.60
CA ASP A 310 -15.41 -36.42 -10.15
C ASP A 310 -14.87 -37.60 -10.98
N ALA A 311 -13.78 -37.39 -11.72
CA ALA A 311 -13.10 -38.43 -12.49
C ALA A 311 -12.29 -39.42 -11.63
N ARG A 312 -11.81 -38.99 -10.45
CA ARG A 312 -10.99 -39.81 -9.52
C ARG A 312 -11.37 -39.50 -8.07
N PRO A 313 -12.51 -40.01 -7.58
CA PRO A 313 -13.01 -39.67 -6.26
C PRO A 313 -12.01 -40.02 -5.14
N GLY A 314 -11.89 -39.13 -4.17
CA GLY A 314 -11.00 -39.22 -3.00
C GLY A 314 -9.53 -38.89 -3.27
N THR A 315 -9.17 -38.37 -4.46
CA THR A 315 -7.75 -38.17 -4.84
C THR A 315 -7.33 -36.72 -4.99
N VAL A 316 -8.27 -35.79 -5.18
CA VAL A 316 -7.98 -34.38 -5.43
C VAL A 316 -8.32 -33.53 -4.22
N LEU A 317 -9.54 -33.67 -3.70
CA LEU A 317 -10.06 -32.84 -2.61
C LEU A 317 -9.66 -33.37 -1.22
N ASP A 318 -9.50 -32.45 -0.27
CA ASP A 318 -9.32 -32.80 1.14
C ASP A 318 -10.69 -32.92 1.83
N HIS A 319 -11.36 -34.05 1.62
CA HIS A 319 -12.71 -34.30 2.15
C HIS A 319 -12.82 -34.22 3.67
N ALA A 320 -11.76 -34.60 4.39
CA ALA A 320 -11.75 -34.50 5.85
C ALA A 320 -11.72 -33.03 6.28
N PHE A 321 -10.81 -32.24 5.69
CA PHE A 321 -10.76 -30.80 5.94
C PHE A 321 -12.08 -30.11 5.56
N ILE A 322 -12.64 -30.41 4.38
CA ILE A 322 -13.89 -29.81 3.91
C ILE A 322 -15.02 -30.08 4.91
N ARG A 323 -15.23 -31.33 5.30
CA ARG A 323 -16.30 -31.70 6.25
C ARG A 323 -16.09 -31.07 7.63
N ASP A 324 -14.87 -31.14 8.16
CA ASP A 324 -14.61 -30.82 9.57
C ASP A 324 -14.40 -29.32 9.78
N SER A 325 -13.77 -28.63 8.83
CA SER A 325 -13.27 -27.25 8.97
C SER A 325 -13.94 -26.23 8.05
N THR A 326 -14.84 -26.63 7.16
CA THR A 326 -15.50 -25.70 6.22
C THR A 326 -17.03 -25.76 6.26
N SER A 327 -17.66 -24.78 5.62
CA SER A 327 -19.11 -24.66 5.41
C SER A 327 -19.40 -24.14 3.99
N GLY A 328 -20.57 -24.48 3.43
CA GLY A 328 -21.03 -24.00 2.12
C GLY A 328 -20.40 -24.68 0.89
N PHE A 329 -19.80 -25.86 1.06
CA PHE A 329 -19.07 -26.54 -0.02
C PHE A 329 -20.00 -26.97 -1.16
N GLU A 330 -21.15 -27.54 -0.84
CA GLU A 330 -22.09 -28.09 -1.82
C GLU A 330 -22.60 -26.99 -2.76
N GLU A 331 -23.05 -25.86 -2.22
CA GLU A 331 -23.55 -24.73 -3.02
C GLU A 331 -22.44 -24.08 -3.86
N PHE A 332 -21.22 -24.01 -3.32
CA PHE A 332 -20.05 -23.55 -4.07
C PHE A 332 -19.71 -24.51 -5.20
N ALA A 333 -19.66 -25.82 -4.95
CA ALA A 333 -19.27 -26.81 -5.95
C ALA A 333 -20.27 -26.87 -7.11
N GLU A 334 -21.57 -26.72 -6.82
CA GLU A 334 -22.60 -26.59 -7.84
C GLU A 334 -22.41 -25.30 -8.66
N HIS A 335 -22.10 -24.18 -8.00
CA HIS A 335 -21.82 -22.90 -8.65
C HIS A 335 -20.59 -22.93 -9.55
N ALA A 336 -19.46 -23.45 -9.06
CA ALA A 336 -18.20 -23.50 -9.80
C ALA A 336 -18.33 -24.36 -11.08
N ARG A 337 -19.09 -25.46 -11.05
CA ARG A 337 -19.34 -26.31 -12.22
C ARG A 337 -20.09 -25.60 -13.36
N ARG A 338 -20.81 -24.51 -13.08
CA ARG A 338 -21.57 -23.74 -14.08
C ARG A 338 -20.74 -22.72 -14.85
N ALA A 339 -19.48 -22.47 -14.49
CA ALA A 339 -18.66 -21.47 -15.16
C ALA A 339 -18.49 -21.79 -16.66
N SER A 340 -18.93 -20.90 -17.56
CA SER A 340 -18.81 -21.10 -19.01
C SER A 340 -17.36 -20.98 -19.47
N TRP A 341 -16.90 -21.91 -20.33
CA TRP A 341 -15.56 -21.82 -20.91
C TRP A 341 -15.42 -20.66 -21.89
N ASP A 342 -16.49 -20.31 -22.61
CA ASP A 342 -16.49 -19.17 -23.53
C ASP A 342 -16.31 -17.86 -22.76
N ASP A 343 -17.05 -17.70 -21.66
CA ASP A 343 -16.93 -16.52 -20.81
C ASP A 343 -15.55 -16.49 -20.13
N VAL A 344 -15.04 -17.63 -19.64
CA VAL A 344 -13.70 -17.73 -19.04
C VAL A 344 -12.63 -17.28 -20.04
N THR A 345 -12.67 -17.76 -21.29
CA THR A 345 -11.71 -17.36 -22.32
C THR A 345 -11.86 -15.88 -22.70
N ALA A 346 -13.10 -15.38 -22.82
CA ALA A 346 -13.35 -13.96 -23.09
C ALA A 346 -12.79 -13.06 -21.99
N THR A 347 -13.02 -13.39 -20.72
CA THR A 347 -12.62 -12.58 -19.56
C THR A 347 -11.14 -12.70 -19.24
N THR A 348 -10.56 -13.90 -19.28
CA THR A 348 -9.15 -14.11 -18.93
C THR A 348 -8.21 -13.76 -20.08
N GLY A 349 -8.65 -13.94 -21.33
CA GLY A 349 -7.77 -13.95 -22.50
C GLY A 349 -6.88 -15.19 -22.60
N LEU A 350 -7.07 -16.19 -21.72
CA LEU A 350 -6.30 -17.43 -21.67
C LEU A 350 -7.04 -18.56 -22.38
N THR A 351 -6.26 -19.46 -22.97
CA THR A 351 -6.79 -20.71 -23.53
C THR A 351 -7.11 -21.70 -22.40
N ARG A 352 -8.09 -22.58 -22.64
CA ARG A 352 -8.38 -23.70 -21.74
C ARG A 352 -7.12 -24.54 -21.45
N GLU A 353 -6.31 -24.79 -22.47
CA GLU A 353 -5.10 -25.61 -22.31
C GLU A 353 -4.05 -24.96 -21.39
N GLU A 354 -3.91 -23.63 -21.40
CA GLU A 354 -3.05 -22.93 -20.44
C GLU A 354 -3.53 -23.11 -19.00
N ILE A 355 -4.84 -23.03 -18.77
CA ILE A 355 -5.46 -23.20 -17.45
C ILE A 355 -5.37 -24.67 -17.00
N GLU A 356 -5.57 -25.63 -17.90
CA GLU A 356 -5.43 -27.06 -17.62
C GLU A 356 -3.99 -27.45 -17.23
N ARG A 357 -2.97 -26.83 -17.84
CA ARG A 357 -1.57 -27.03 -17.43
C ARG A 357 -1.29 -26.51 -16.02
N VAL A 358 -1.96 -25.42 -15.62
CA VAL A 358 -1.90 -24.92 -14.24
C VAL A 358 -2.58 -25.89 -13.28
N ARG A 359 -3.79 -26.38 -13.61
CA ARG A 359 -4.45 -27.46 -12.86
C ARG A 359 -3.51 -28.64 -12.64
N ASP A 360 -2.78 -29.08 -13.67
CA ASP A 360 -1.86 -30.21 -13.54
C ASP A 360 -0.68 -29.92 -12.60
N GLU A 361 -0.21 -28.68 -12.53
CA GLU A 361 0.79 -28.26 -11.54
C GLU A 361 0.19 -28.30 -10.13
N VAL A 362 -1.04 -27.80 -9.96
CA VAL A 362 -1.77 -27.86 -8.69
C VAL A 362 -1.93 -29.30 -8.22
N LEU A 363 -2.39 -30.21 -9.08
CA LEU A 363 -2.61 -31.63 -8.73
C LEU A 363 -1.33 -32.35 -8.29
N ARG A 364 -0.15 -31.92 -8.76
CA ARG A 364 1.14 -32.48 -8.34
C ARG A 364 1.64 -31.91 -7.02
N SER A 365 1.12 -30.76 -6.59
CA SER A 365 1.54 -30.05 -5.39
C SER A 365 0.65 -30.40 -4.19
N LYS A 366 1.23 -30.42 -2.99
CA LYS A 366 0.51 -30.58 -1.72
C LYS A 366 0.44 -29.28 -0.93
N ARG A 367 1.46 -28.44 -1.05
CA ARG A 367 1.63 -27.18 -0.30
C ARG A 367 1.55 -26.01 -1.27
N VAL A 368 0.40 -25.35 -1.31
CA VAL A 368 0.11 -24.26 -2.26
C VAL A 368 -0.06 -22.94 -1.52
N ILE A 369 0.69 -21.92 -1.94
CA ILE A 369 0.53 -20.54 -1.49
C ILE A 369 0.00 -19.70 -2.65
N VAL A 370 -0.96 -18.83 -2.36
CA VAL A 370 -1.37 -17.77 -3.29
C VAL A 370 -0.97 -16.43 -2.71
N CYS A 371 0.00 -15.78 -3.37
CA CYS A 371 0.40 -14.42 -3.07
C CYS A 371 -0.31 -13.45 -4.02
N TRP A 372 -0.90 -12.39 -3.47
CA TRP A 372 -1.52 -11.33 -4.28
C TRP A 372 -1.26 -9.92 -3.76
N ALA A 373 -1.48 -8.93 -4.62
CA ALA A 373 -1.39 -7.52 -4.27
C ALA A 373 -2.46 -6.71 -5.02
N MET A 374 -2.10 -5.50 -5.48
CA MET A 374 -3.05 -4.50 -5.98
C MET A 374 -3.73 -4.91 -7.29
N GLY A 375 -3.10 -5.75 -8.11
CA GLY A 375 -3.68 -6.34 -9.32
C GLY A 375 -4.92 -7.21 -9.07
N ILE A 376 -5.30 -7.39 -7.81
CA ILE A 376 -6.53 -8.06 -7.40
C ILE A 376 -7.45 -7.12 -6.62
N THR A 377 -6.91 -6.37 -5.67
CA THR A 377 -7.72 -5.59 -4.73
C THR A 377 -8.38 -4.35 -5.35
N GLN A 378 -7.73 -3.72 -6.33
CA GLN A 378 -8.17 -2.47 -6.98
C GLN A 378 -9.04 -2.71 -8.24
N HIS A 379 -9.91 -3.72 -8.17
CA HIS A 379 -10.89 -4.05 -9.20
C HIS A 379 -12.30 -4.05 -8.61
N LYS A 380 -13.31 -3.81 -9.44
CA LYS A 380 -14.73 -3.84 -9.05
C LYS A 380 -15.08 -5.13 -8.27
N HIS A 381 -14.62 -6.28 -8.78
CA HIS A 381 -14.80 -7.60 -8.18
C HIS A 381 -13.64 -8.01 -7.24
N GLY A 382 -12.93 -7.07 -6.62
CA GLY A 382 -11.74 -7.38 -5.80
C GLY A 382 -12.03 -8.31 -4.61
N VAL A 383 -13.11 -8.06 -3.87
CA VAL A 383 -13.55 -8.93 -2.76
C VAL A 383 -13.96 -10.32 -3.28
N PRO A 384 -14.90 -10.45 -4.26
CA PRO A 384 -15.24 -11.75 -4.84
C PRO A 384 -14.06 -12.55 -5.39
N THR A 385 -13.07 -11.89 -6.00
CA THR A 385 -11.86 -12.54 -6.53
C THR A 385 -11.05 -13.20 -5.41
N ILE A 386 -10.86 -12.50 -4.29
CA ILE A 386 -10.09 -13.03 -3.16
C ILE A 386 -10.85 -14.16 -2.47
N ARG A 387 -12.18 -14.06 -2.36
CA ARG A 387 -13.01 -15.17 -1.88
C ARG A 387 -12.87 -16.41 -2.77
N GLU A 388 -12.78 -16.25 -4.09
CA GLU A 388 -12.56 -17.36 -5.03
C GLU A 388 -11.16 -17.98 -4.90
N ILE A 389 -10.14 -17.17 -4.62
CA ILE A 389 -8.80 -17.63 -4.24
C ILE A 389 -8.85 -18.45 -2.94
N VAL A 390 -9.64 -18.03 -1.96
CA VAL A 390 -9.83 -18.78 -0.72
C VAL A 390 -10.54 -20.10 -0.99
N ASN A 391 -11.62 -20.12 -1.78
CA ASN A 391 -12.29 -21.36 -2.23
C ASN A 391 -11.28 -22.36 -2.83
N PHE A 392 -10.38 -21.87 -3.69
CA PHE A 392 -9.31 -22.67 -4.29
C PHE A 392 -8.35 -23.29 -3.26
N LEU A 393 -7.98 -22.53 -2.23
CA LEU A 393 -7.14 -23.04 -1.13
C LEU A 393 -7.91 -24.06 -0.28
N LEU A 394 -9.20 -23.83 -0.01
CA LEU A 394 -10.05 -24.69 0.82
C LEU A 394 -10.26 -26.07 0.21
N LEU A 395 -10.45 -26.17 -1.11
CA LEU A 395 -10.69 -27.43 -1.83
C LEU A 395 -9.67 -28.54 -1.48
N ARG A 396 -8.42 -28.15 -1.19
CA ARG A 396 -7.33 -29.09 -0.92
C ARG A 396 -6.68 -28.89 0.45
N GLY A 397 -7.37 -28.21 1.37
CA GLY A 397 -6.88 -27.97 2.74
C GLY A 397 -5.57 -27.17 2.79
N ASN A 398 -5.36 -26.22 1.87
CA ASN A 398 -4.16 -25.39 1.82
C ASN A 398 -4.22 -24.21 2.82
N LEU A 399 -4.65 -24.45 4.05
CA LEU A 399 -4.67 -23.50 5.15
C LEU A 399 -4.19 -24.18 6.44
N GLY A 400 -3.57 -23.40 7.32
CA GLY A 400 -3.10 -23.86 8.63
C GLY A 400 -2.06 -24.99 8.61
N ARG A 401 -1.26 -25.05 7.54
CA ARG A 401 -0.12 -25.99 7.44
C ARG A 401 1.09 -25.32 6.81
N ALA A 402 2.27 -25.83 7.15
CA ALA A 402 3.52 -25.29 6.64
C ALA A 402 3.58 -25.28 5.10
N GLY A 403 3.94 -24.15 4.54
CA GLY A 403 4.07 -23.97 3.09
C GLY A 403 2.76 -23.84 2.31
N ALA A 404 1.64 -23.57 2.98
CA ALA A 404 0.36 -23.33 2.32
C ALA A 404 -0.35 -22.10 2.90
N GLY A 405 -1.14 -21.42 2.05
CA GLY A 405 -2.07 -20.41 2.54
C GLY A 405 -2.24 -19.16 1.68
N ALA A 406 -2.97 -18.23 2.28
CA ALA A 406 -3.34 -16.95 1.73
C ALA A 406 -2.29 -15.89 2.10
N CYS A 407 -1.67 -15.26 1.10
CA CYS A 407 -0.58 -14.30 1.29
C CYS A 407 -0.89 -12.94 0.60
N PRO A 408 -1.73 -12.08 1.21
CA PRO A 408 -1.84 -10.68 0.78
C PRO A 408 -0.51 -9.96 1.07
N VAL A 409 0.22 -9.57 0.03
CA VAL A 409 1.50 -8.88 0.15
C VAL A 409 1.25 -7.38 0.29
N ARG A 410 1.29 -6.87 1.53
CA ARG A 410 0.93 -5.48 1.85
C ARG A 410 2.02 -4.49 1.41
N GLY A 411 1.60 -3.26 1.06
CA GLY A 411 2.47 -2.22 0.52
C GLY A 411 3.31 -1.48 1.57
N HIS A 412 2.72 -0.45 2.19
CA HIS A 412 3.39 0.41 3.17
C HIS A 412 3.90 -0.37 4.39
N SER A 413 5.03 0.07 4.97
CA SER A 413 5.77 -0.66 6.02
C SER A 413 4.94 -1.07 7.24
N ASN A 414 3.98 -0.25 7.65
CA ASN A 414 3.20 -0.42 8.87
C ASN A 414 1.68 -0.42 8.65
N VAL A 415 1.18 -0.56 7.42
CA VAL A 415 -0.28 -0.55 7.17
C VAL A 415 -1.02 -1.64 7.95
N GLN A 416 -0.37 -2.76 8.22
CA GLN A 416 -0.94 -3.82 9.05
C GLN A 416 -0.98 -3.41 10.53
N GLY A 417 0.05 -2.70 10.99
CA GLY A 417 0.16 -2.18 12.35
C GLY A 417 -0.87 -1.10 12.64
N ASP A 418 -1.07 -0.15 11.73
CA ASP A 418 -2.10 0.90 11.85
C ASP A 418 -3.48 0.28 12.11
N ARG A 419 -3.86 -0.72 11.31
CA ARG A 419 -5.11 -1.48 11.47
C ARG A 419 -5.16 -2.25 12.80
N THR A 420 -4.05 -2.86 13.22
CA THR A 420 -3.96 -3.54 14.53
C THR A 420 -4.10 -2.53 15.69
N MET A 421 -3.63 -1.30 15.52
CA MET A 421 -3.72 -0.24 16.54
C MET A 421 -5.06 0.48 16.56
N GLY A 422 -5.97 0.18 15.63
CA GLY A 422 -7.33 0.71 15.60
C GLY A 422 -7.56 1.86 14.62
N ILE A 423 -6.64 2.10 13.69
CA ILE A 423 -6.88 2.99 12.53
C ILE A 423 -7.81 2.25 11.56
N TRP A 424 -9.11 2.39 11.79
CA TRP A 424 -10.16 1.89 10.90
C TRP A 424 -11.48 2.55 11.28
N GLU A 425 -12.28 2.93 10.29
CA GLU A 425 -13.58 3.58 10.50
C GLU A 425 -14.67 2.62 11.00
N GLN A 426 -14.44 1.29 10.94
CA GLN A 426 -15.40 0.23 11.30
C GLN A 426 -14.87 -0.72 12.38
N MET A 427 -14.13 -0.22 13.37
CA MET A 427 -13.61 -1.07 14.45
C MET A 427 -14.74 -1.83 15.18
N PRO A 428 -14.53 -3.12 15.54
CA PRO A 428 -15.55 -3.91 16.21
C PRO A 428 -15.83 -3.42 17.63
N ASP A 429 -17.06 -3.64 18.11
CA ASP A 429 -17.50 -3.26 19.46
C ASP A 429 -16.58 -3.75 20.55
N SER A 430 -16.01 -4.96 20.42
CA SER A 430 -15.07 -5.51 21.41
C SER A 430 -13.81 -4.64 21.59
N PHE A 431 -13.34 -3.99 20.54
CA PHE A 431 -12.19 -3.08 20.62
C PHE A 431 -12.59 -1.75 21.25
N LEU A 432 -13.76 -1.22 20.87
CA LEU A 432 -14.31 0.02 21.43
C LEU A 432 -14.63 -0.15 22.94
N ASP A 433 -15.15 -1.29 23.34
CA ASP A 433 -15.37 -1.64 24.75
C ASP A 433 -14.05 -1.70 25.53
N ALA A 434 -13.00 -2.31 24.95
CA ALA A 434 -11.69 -2.33 25.59
C ALA A 434 -11.08 -0.92 25.76
N LEU A 435 -11.30 -0.02 24.78
CA LEU A 435 -10.93 1.39 24.93
C LEU A 435 -11.71 2.08 26.06
N ARG A 436 -13.03 1.86 26.10
CA ARG A 436 -13.90 2.39 27.16
C ARG A 436 -13.43 1.94 28.53
N ASP A 437 -13.17 0.65 28.68
CA ASP A 437 -12.83 0.07 29.97
C ASP A 437 -11.43 0.51 30.43
N GLU A 438 -10.45 0.68 29.52
CA GLU A 438 -9.11 1.15 29.87
C GLU A 438 -9.07 2.66 30.16
N PHE A 439 -9.80 3.48 29.41
CA PHE A 439 -9.66 4.93 29.46
C PHE A 439 -10.84 5.67 30.09
N GLY A 440 -12.01 5.06 30.24
CA GLY A 440 -13.16 5.65 30.93
C GLY A 440 -13.92 6.72 30.14
N PHE A 441 -13.87 6.68 28.81
CA PHE A 441 -14.77 7.43 27.92
C PHE A 441 -15.57 6.46 27.04
N ASP A 442 -16.73 6.85 26.50
CA ASP A 442 -17.49 5.99 25.58
C ASP A 442 -17.14 6.32 24.13
N PRO A 443 -16.44 5.43 23.39
CA PRO A 443 -16.14 5.66 21.98
C PRO A 443 -17.41 5.63 21.12
N PRO A 444 -17.46 6.40 20.01
CA PRO A 444 -18.59 6.35 19.08
C PRO A 444 -18.80 4.94 18.53
N ARG A 445 -20.06 4.53 18.39
CA ARG A 445 -20.44 3.21 17.86
C ARG A 445 -20.80 3.22 16.37
N ALA A 446 -21.24 4.36 15.86
CA ALA A 446 -21.45 4.51 14.43
C ALA A 446 -20.12 4.43 13.68
N HIS A 447 -20.12 3.76 12.53
CA HIS A 447 -18.96 3.72 11.65
C HIS A 447 -18.65 5.13 11.11
N GLY A 448 -17.37 5.42 10.95
CA GLY A 448 -16.90 6.66 10.33
C GLY A 448 -16.80 6.56 8.82
N LEU A 449 -16.14 7.56 8.23
CA LEU A 449 -15.90 7.64 6.79
C LEU A 449 -14.57 7.00 6.37
N ASP A 450 -14.60 6.24 5.27
CA ASP A 450 -13.38 5.81 4.58
C ASP A 450 -12.81 6.92 3.68
N SER A 451 -11.73 6.63 2.95
CA SER A 451 -11.07 7.62 2.09
C SER A 451 -11.97 8.20 0.99
N VAL A 452 -12.82 7.39 0.35
CA VAL A 452 -13.72 7.84 -0.73
C VAL A 452 -14.85 8.68 -0.15
N ASP A 453 -15.47 8.21 0.92
CA ASP A 453 -16.59 8.91 1.56
C ASP A 453 -16.13 10.17 2.28
N SER A 454 -14.88 10.24 2.74
CA SER A 454 -14.26 11.47 3.24
C SER A 454 -14.14 12.52 2.14
N ILE A 455 -13.76 12.14 0.92
CA ILE A 455 -13.67 13.07 -0.23
C ILE A 455 -15.06 13.59 -0.59
N LYS A 456 -16.06 12.70 -0.65
CA LYS A 456 -17.46 13.09 -0.89
C LYS A 456 -17.96 14.07 0.18
N ALA A 457 -17.70 13.77 1.45
CA ALA A 457 -18.11 14.61 2.56
C ALA A 457 -17.40 15.98 2.60
N MET A 458 -16.12 16.04 2.21
CA MET A 458 -15.39 17.30 2.02
C MET A 458 -15.97 18.11 0.85
N ARG A 459 -16.28 17.46 -0.28
CA ARG A 459 -16.91 18.10 -1.45
C ARG A 459 -18.28 18.70 -1.09
N GLU A 460 -19.06 17.99 -0.28
CA GLU A 460 -20.38 18.41 0.20
C GLU A 460 -20.32 19.45 1.33
N GLY A 461 -19.12 19.80 1.82
CA GLY A 461 -18.93 20.75 2.93
C GLY A 461 -19.32 20.20 4.32
N ARG A 462 -19.57 18.90 4.44
CA ARG A 462 -19.82 18.22 5.73
C ARG A 462 -18.55 18.06 6.55
N ILE A 463 -17.40 17.87 5.91
CA ILE A 463 -16.10 17.90 6.56
C ILE A 463 -15.50 19.29 6.43
N LYS A 464 -15.17 19.89 7.57
CA LYS A 464 -14.61 21.23 7.70
C LYS A 464 -13.11 21.19 8.04
N VAL A 465 -12.65 20.14 8.75
CA VAL A 465 -11.26 19.99 9.18
C VAL A 465 -10.69 18.66 8.70
N PHE A 466 -9.53 18.72 8.03
CA PHE A 466 -8.76 17.55 7.64
C PHE A 466 -7.39 17.55 8.34
N LEU A 467 -7.08 16.50 9.10
CA LEU A 467 -5.75 16.25 9.66
C LEU A 467 -5.15 15.00 9.02
N GLY A 468 -4.10 15.17 8.22
CA GLY A 468 -3.32 14.06 7.66
C GLY A 468 -2.05 13.81 8.47
N VAL A 469 -1.90 12.60 9.01
CA VAL A 469 -0.68 12.15 9.70
C VAL A 469 0.10 11.21 8.79
N ALA A 470 1.17 11.75 8.22
CA ALA A 470 1.89 11.16 7.10
C ALA A 470 1.04 10.95 5.83
N GLY A 471 1.70 10.92 4.69
CA GLY A 471 1.07 10.65 3.40
C GLY A 471 0.91 11.86 2.49
N ASN A 472 0.37 11.57 1.30
CA ASN A 472 0.15 12.52 0.22
C ASN A 472 -1.26 12.25 -0.33
N PHE A 473 -2.27 12.51 0.51
CA PHE A 473 -3.66 12.09 0.29
C PHE A 473 -4.19 12.57 -1.06
N VAL A 474 -3.94 13.85 -1.39
CA VAL A 474 -4.40 14.50 -2.63
C VAL A 474 -3.92 13.77 -3.88
N ARG A 475 -2.68 13.27 -3.87
CA ARG A 475 -2.09 12.57 -5.01
C ARG A 475 -2.40 11.08 -5.01
N ALA A 476 -2.74 10.51 -3.86
CA ALA A 476 -3.00 9.09 -3.72
C ALA A 476 -4.47 8.70 -3.95
N ALA A 477 -5.39 9.60 -3.63
CA ALA A 477 -6.82 9.43 -3.80
C ALA A 477 -7.25 9.37 -5.27
N PRO A 478 -8.36 8.69 -5.60
CA PRO A 478 -8.94 8.68 -6.94
C PRO A 478 -9.50 10.06 -7.30
N ASP A 479 -9.71 10.30 -8.59
CA ASP A 479 -10.28 11.52 -9.13
C ASP A 479 -9.58 12.78 -8.59
N SER A 480 -8.33 13.00 -9.02
CA SER A 480 -7.51 14.08 -8.48
C SER A 480 -8.20 15.45 -8.57
N ALA A 481 -8.93 15.75 -9.64
CA ALA A 481 -9.64 17.02 -9.77
C ALA A 481 -10.68 17.21 -8.66
N VAL A 482 -11.54 16.20 -8.46
CA VAL A 482 -12.56 16.21 -7.41
C VAL A 482 -11.93 16.22 -6.01
N THR A 483 -10.90 15.42 -5.79
CA THR A 483 -10.18 15.38 -4.50
C THR A 483 -9.57 16.73 -4.16
N GLU A 484 -8.96 17.39 -5.15
CA GLU A 484 -8.33 18.69 -4.93
C GLU A 484 -9.36 19.78 -4.60
N GLU A 485 -10.49 19.80 -5.30
CA GLU A 485 -11.61 20.69 -5.00
C GLU A 485 -12.15 20.44 -3.58
N ALA A 486 -12.38 19.17 -3.22
CA ALA A 486 -12.86 18.79 -1.89
C ALA A 486 -11.92 19.27 -0.77
N MET A 487 -10.60 19.13 -0.95
CA MET A 487 -9.61 19.63 0.01
C MET A 487 -9.63 21.15 0.14
N ARG A 488 -9.81 21.88 -0.97
CA ARG A 488 -9.91 23.36 -0.95
C ARG A 488 -11.18 23.86 -0.25
N ASN A 489 -12.24 23.05 -0.20
CA ASN A 489 -13.49 23.39 0.50
C ASN A 489 -13.37 23.35 2.04
N CYS A 490 -12.34 22.71 2.59
CA CYS A 490 -12.14 22.65 4.04
C CYS A 490 -11.81 24.02 4.64
N ARG A 491 -12.32 24.29 5.84
CA ARG A 491 -11.93 25.46 6.65
C ARG A 491 -10.46 25.37 7.07
N LEU A 492 -10.02 24.19 7.49
CA LEU A 492 -8.64 23.94 7.85
C LEU A 492 -8.14 22.59 7.33
N THR A 493 -6.94 22.59 6.75
CA THR A 493 -6.18 21.38 6.41
C THR A 493 -4.83 21.39 7.13
N ALA A 494 -4.51 20.35 7.90
CA ALA A 494 -3.24 20.20 8.60
C ALA A 494 -2.52 18.92 8.20
N HIS A 495 -1.21 18.99 7.99
CA HIS A 495 -0.39 17.84 7.60
C HIS A 495 0.82 17.68 8.51
N VAL A 496 0.92 16.53 9.16
CA VAL A 496 2.13 16.08 9.86
C VAL A 496 3.03 15.37 8.86
N SER A 497 4.13 16.03 8.47
CA SER A 497 4.92 15.65 7.30
C SER A 497 6.42 15.79 7.52
N THR A 498 7.20 14.93 6.87
CA THR A 498 8.67 15.03 6.87
C THR A 498 9.19 15.88 5.72
N LYS A 499 8.48 15.89 4.58
CA LYS A 499 8.86 16.55 3.33
C LYS A 499 7.64 17.17 2.64
N LEU A 500 7.91 18.14 1.77
CA LEU A 500 6.89 18.78 0.93
C LEU A 500 6.36 17.81 -0.13
N ASN A 501 5.05 17.90 -0.41
CA ASN A 501 4.32 17.09 -1.40
C ASN A 501 3.02 17.83 -1.79
N GLY A 502 2.26 17.28 -2.76
CA GLY A 502 1.05 17.91 -3.30
C GLY A 502 -0.05 18.22 -2.27
N SER A 503 -0.17 17.47 -1.17
CA SER A 503 -1.13 17.80 -0.10
C SER A 503 -0.85 19.13 0.60
N HIS A 504 0.37 19.66 0.52
CA HIS A 504 0.69 20.99 1.07
C HIS A 504 0.38 22.14 0.11
N THR A 505 0.17 21.85 -1.17
CA THR A 505 -0.08 22.83 -2.23
C THR A 505 -1.58 22.95 -2.54
N VAL A 506 -2.34 21.89 -2.26
CA VAL A 506 -3.80 21.86 -2.36
C VAL A 506 -4.39 21.85 -0.95
N CYS A 507 -4.73 23.03 -0.47
CA CYS A 507 -5.08 23.23 0.93
C CYS A 507 -6.38 24.02 1.11
N GLY A 508 -6.95 23.90 2.31
CA GLY A 508 -8.15 24.63 2.71
C GLY A 508 -7.90 26.13 2.94
N GLN A 509 -8.89 26.82 3.50
CA GLN A 509 -8.80 28.26 3.76
C GLN A 509 -7.61 28.62 4.65
N THR A 510 -7.47 27.88 5.75
CA THR A 510 -6.28 27.85 6.61
C THR A 510 -5.53 26.54 6.40
N ALA A 511 -4.21 26.59 6.29
CA ALA A 511 -3.40 25.38 6.12
C ALA A 511 -2.22 25.35 7.10
N LEU A 512 -1.96 24.18 7.69
CA LEU A 512 -0.83 23.96 8.60
C LEU A 512 0.10 22.87 8.05
N ILE A 513 1.39 23.17 8.04
CA ILE A 513 2.45 22.19 7.87
C ILE A 513 3.09 21.99 9.24
N LEU A 514 3.06 20.77 9.75
CA LEU A 514 3.59 20.37 11.06
C LEU A 514 4.78 19.41 10.85
N PRO A 515 6.02 19.91 10.79
CA PRO A 515 7.17 19.07 10.51
C PRO A 515 7.43 18.08 11.63
N THR A 516 7.59 16.81 11.28
CA THR A 516 7.84 15.73 12.24
C THR A 516 9.24 15.13 12.08
N LEU A 517 9.69 14.43 13.12
CA LEU A 517 10.82 13.51 13.04
C LEU A 517 10.55 12.43 11.98
N GLY A 518 11.56 12.14 11.15
CA GLY A 518 11.60 10.96 10.29
C GLY A 518 12.01 9.72 11.09
N ARG A 519 11.72 8.54 10.55
CA ARG A 519 12.06 7.27 11.22
C ARG A 519 13.57 7.06 11.32
N THR A 520 14.36 7.75 10.47
CA THR A 520 15.84 7.78 10.48
C THR A 520 16.45 8.57 11.63
N GLU A 521 15.67 9.44 12.26
CA GLU A 521 16.15 10.40 13.26
C GLU A 521 16.00 9.83 14.67
N ARG A 522 16.93 10.20 15.56
CA ARG A 522 16.84 9.85 16.98
C ARG A 522 15.74 10.67 17.64
N ASP A 523 14.90 9.98 18.38
CA ASP A 523 13.83 10.56 19.16
C ASP A 523 14.22 10.56 20.65
N HIS A 524 14.32 11.74 21.26
CA HIS A 524 14.61 11.88 22.68
C HIS A 524 13.45 12.63 23.34
N GLN A 525 12.81 11.97 24.29
CA GLN A 525 11.73 12.50 25.11
C GLN A 525 12.19 12.63 26.56
N ALA A 526 11.32 13.12 27.45
CA ALA A 526 11.65 13.31 28.86
C ALA A 526 12.10 12.00 29.56
N GLY A 527 11.56 10.84 29.14
CA GLY A 527 11.96 9.51 29.61
C GLY A 527 13.23 8.94 28.98
N GLY A 528 13.87 9.65 28.04
CA GLY A 528 15.09 9.22 27.36
C GLY A 528 14.92 8.94 25.86
N GLU A 529 15.90 8.27 25.26
CA GLU A 529 15.88 7.89 23.84
C GLU A 529 14.78 6.85 23.59
N GLN A 530 13.85 7.17 22.69
CA GLN A 530 12.69 6.35 22.39
C GLN A 530 12.96 5.41 21.19
N PHE A 531 12.13 4.38 21.08
CA PHE A 531 11.99 3.58 19.87
C PHE A 531 10.53 3.32 19.60
N VAL A 532 10.18 3.16 18.33
CA VAL A 532 8.83 2.86 17.89
C VAL A 532 8.73 1.40 17.43
N THR A 533 7.52 0.91 17.25
CA THR A 533 7.25 -0.42 16.71
C THR A 533 6.42 -0.36 15.43
N VAL A 534 6.61 -1.37 14.59
CA VAL A 534 5.86 -1.56 13.33
C VAL A 534 5.47 -3.03 13.16
N GLU A 535 4.47 -3.31 12.34
CA GLU A 535 3.98 -4.64 11.98
C GLU A 535 4.04 -4.85 10.46
N ASN A 536 4.70 -5.92 10.04
CA ASN A 536 4.83 -6.29 8.62
C ASN A 536 3.68 -7.19 8.12
N SER A 537 3.70 -7.54 6.82
CA SER A 537 2.64 -8.33 6.16
C SER A 537 2.45 -9.74 6.74
N MET A 538 3.47 -10.28 7.43
CA MET A 538 3.48 -11.60 8.03
C MET A 538 3.12 -11.57 9.53
N SER A 539 2.56 -10.45 9.99
CA SER A 539 2.13 -10.22 11.38
C SER A 539 3.27 -10.26 12.40
N GLU A 540 4.49 -9.87 12.00
CA GLU A 540 5.61 -9.68 12.92
C GLU A 540 5.68 -8.22 13.34
N VAL A 541 5.61 -7.98 14.66
CA VAL A 541 5.73 -6.68 15.31
C VAL A 541 7.15 -6.54 15.84
N HIS A 542 7.91 -5.57 15.34
CA HIS A 542 9.32 -5.36 15.72
C HIS A 542 9.66 -3.90 15.94
N THR A 543 10.82 -3.66 16.52
CA THR A 543 11.31 -2.32 16.84
C THR A 543 11.87 -1.62 15.61
N SER A 544 11.80 -0.30 15.61
CA SER A 544 12.52 0.56 14.68
C SER A 544 13.11 1.75 15.44
N ARG A 545 14.41 1.99 15.24
CA ARG A 545 15.16 3.03 15.95
C ARG A 545 16.05 3.81 14.98
N GLY A 546 15.73 5.09 14.80
CA GLY A 546 16.55 6.03 14.06
C GLY A 546 17.90 6.29 14.73
N ARG A 547 18.91 6.65 13.93
CA ARG A 547 20.30 6.84 14.39
C ARG A 547 20.86 8.22 14.06
N LEU A 548 20.22 8.93 13.14
CA LEU A 548 20.65 10.25 12.67
C LEU A 548 20.22 11.36 13.63
N LYS A 549 20.90 12.51 13.52
CA LYS A 549 20.48 13.71 14.23
C LYS A 549 19.22 14.28 13.53
N PRO A 550 18.22 14.77 14.27
CA PRO A 550 17.08 15.48 13.68
C PRO A 550 17.50 16.60 12.72
N ALA A 551 16.76 16.75 11.62
CA ALA A 551 17.01 17.71 10.56
C ALA A 551 16.92 19.16 11.03
N SER A 552 16.15 19.40 12.10
CA SER A 552 16.02 20.68 12.80
C SER A 552 15.82 20.43 14.30
N PRO A 553 16.32 21.31 15.19
CA PRO A 553 16.05 21.22 16.62
C PRO A 553 14.58 21.53 16.98
N LEU A 554 13.80 22.05 16.03
CA LEU A 554 12.38 22.36 16.22
C LEU A 554 11.47 21.16 15.92
N LEU A 555 11.98 20.04 15.41
CA LEU A 555 11.12 18.90 15.10
C LEU A 555 10.55 18.26 16.36
N LEU A 556 9.29 17.88 16.31
CA LEU A 556 8.62 17.04 17.30
C LEU A 556 8.35 15.66 16.68
N SER A 557 8.19 14.63 17.52
CA SER A 557 7.71 13.33 17.05
C SER A 557 6.21 13.38 16.75
N GLU A 558 5.72 12.44 15.93
CA GLU A 558 4.28 12.28 15.68
C GLU A 558 3.50 12.11 17.01
N VAL A 559 4.04 11.30 17.93
CA VAL A 559 3.46 11.08 19.27
C VAL A 559 3.36 12.40 20.04
N ALA A 560 4.43 13.21 20.08
CA ALA A 560 4.42 14.48 20.78
C ALA A 560 3.43 15.48 20.18
N ILE A 561 3.36 15.56 18.84
CA ILE A 561 2.41 16.43 18.14
C ILE A 561 0.97 16.03 18.51
N LEU A 562 0.65 14.75 18.41
CA LEU A 562 -0.70 14.23 18.68
C LEU A 562 -1.08 14.35 20.15
N CYS A 563 -0.20 14.00 21.08
CA CYS A 563 -0.46 14.14 22.53
C CYS A 563 -0.67 15.61 22.91
N ARG A 564 0.14 16.54 22.39
CA ARG A 564 -0.03 17.98 22.66
C ARG A 564 -1.32 18.51 22.06
N LEU A 565 -1.69 18.07 20.85
CA LEU A 565 -2.95 18.45 20.21
C LEU A 565 -4.16 17.94 20.99
N ALA A 566 -4.13 16.67 21.41
CA ALA A 566 -5.19 16.04 22.18
C ALA A 566 -5.45 16.81 23.48
N ARG A 567 -4.40 17.18 24.22
CA ARG A 567 -4.51 17.99 25.45
C ARG A 567 -5.17 19.35 25.22
N ARG A 568 -4.78 20.05 24.14
CA ARG A 568 -5.34 21.39 23.83
C ARG A 568 -6.79 21.34 23.34
N THR A 569 -7.16 20.22 22.72
CA THR A 569 -8.50 20.00 22.14
C THR A 569 -9.47 19.51 23.21
N LEU A 570 -9.08 18.48 23.96
CA LEU A 570 -9.93 17.83 24.97
C LEU A 570 -9.87 18.51 26.34
N GLY A 571 -8.80 19.25 26.64
CA GLY A 571 -8.59 19.85 27.97
C GLY A 571 -8.43 18.77 29.05
N ALA A 572 -9.12 18.94 30.18
CA ALA A 572 -9.31 17.89 31.19
C ALA A 572 -10.46 16.92 30.82
N GLY A 573 -10.71 16.74 29.51
CA GLY A 573 -11.87 16.09 28.92
C GLY A 573 -12.04 14.60 29.24
N PRO A 574 -12.96 13.89 28.55
CA PRO A 574 -13.39 12.57 28.96
C PRO A 574 -12.27 11.54 28.89
N GLY A 575 -12.12 10.79 29.98
CA GLY A 575 -11.21 9.66 30.11
C GLY A 575 -9.88 9.98 30.79
N ASN A 576 -9.37 9.04 31.56
CA ASN A 576 -8.12 9.10 32.32
C ASN A 576 -6.86 9.00 31.41
N VAL A 577 -6.91 9.54 30.19
CA VAL A 577 -5.80 9.46 29.23
C VAL A 577 -4.69 10.42 29.64
N ARG A 578 -3.52 9.87 29.96
CA ARG A 578 -2.35 10.63 30.41
C ARG A 578 -1.42 10.96 29.25
N TRP A 579 -1.83 11.91 28.42
CA TRP A 579 -1.11 12.31 27.20
C TRP A 579 0.34 12.74 27.47
N GLU A 580 0.63 13.39 28.60
CA GLU A 580 1.99 13.74 29.02
C GLU A 580 2.87 12.53 29.25
N GLU A 581 2.33 11.45 29.83
CA GLU A 581 3.08 10.22 30.07
C GLU A 581 3.40 9.52 28.75
N PHE A 582 2.44 9.52 27.82
CA PHE A 582 2.63 8.99 26.47
C PHE A 582 3.71 9.75 25.70
N GLU A 583 3.71 11.09 25.77
CA GLU A 583 4.75 11.93 25.17
C GLU A 583 6.11 11.66 25.80
N ALA A 584 6.18 11.50 27.13
CA ALA A 584 7.42 11.32 27.86
C ALA A 584 8.09 9.94 27.64
N ASP A 585 7.30 8.87 27.54
CA ASP A 585 7.78 7.49 27.42
C ASP A 585 6.80 6.61 26.62
N TYR A 586 7.23 6.14 25.44
CA TYR A 586 6.44 5.30 24.55
C TYR A 586 6.18 3.91 25.13
N GLY A 587 6.96 3.48 26.12
CA GLY A 587 6.67 2.29 26.91
C GLY A 587 5.29 2.34 27.54
N THR A 588 4.86 3.51 28.02
CA THR A 588 3.54 3.67 28.64
C THR A 588 2.40 3.48 27.63
N ILE A 589 2.59 3.88 26.36
CA ILE A 589 1.64 3.62 25.27
C ILE A 589 1.54 2.11 25.02
N ARG A 590 2.69 1.44 24.90
CA ARG A 590 2.74 -0.02 24.68
C ARG A 590 2.10 -0.81 25.83
N ASP A 591 2.20 -0.34 27.07
CA ASP A 591 1.52 -0.95 28.20
C ASP A 591 -0.01 -0.86 28.10
N ARG A 592 -0.56 0.23 27.55
CA ARG A 592 -2.00 0.37 27.27
C ARG A 592 -2.43 -0.51 26.10
N ILE A 593 -1.65 -0.50 25.02
CA ILE A 593 -1.87 -1.39 23.86
C ILE A 593 -1.98 -2.85 24.31
N SER A 594 -1.12 -3.29 25.25
CA SER A 594 -1.12 -4.67 25.74
C SER A 594 -2.41 -5.13 26.44
N ARG A 595 -3.25 -4.19 26.88
CA ARG A 595 -4.54 -4.43 27.56
C ARG A 595 -5.72 -4.43 26.60
N ILE A 596 -5.57 -3.74 25.45
CA ILE A 596 -6.63 -3.53 24.46
C ILE A 596 -6.47 -4.49 23.28
N VAL A 597 -5.25 -4.67 22.79
CA VAL A 597 -4.97 -5.39 21.52
C VAL A 597 -4.62 -6.85 21.80
N PRO A 598 -5.42 -7.82 21.29
CA PRO A 598 -5.12 -9.24 21.45
C PRO A 598 -3.77 -9.64 20.87
N GLY A 599 -3.03 -10.47 21.60
CA GLY A 599 -1.72 -10.99 21.18
C GLY A 599 -0.51 -10.14 21.61
N LEU A 600 -0.74 -8.90 22.07
CA LEU A 600 0.30 -7.97 22.52
C LEU A 600 0.49 -7.90 24.04
N TYR A 601 0.04 -8.91 24.79
CA TYR A 601 0.30 -9.00 26.23
C TYR A 601 1.79 -8.81 26.54
N ASP A 602 2.13 -8.06 27.58
CA ASP A 602 3.53 -7.81 28.01
C ASP A 602 4.40 -7.25 26.87
N PHE A 603 3.86 -6.25 26.17
CA PHE A 603 4.39 -5.72 24.92
C PHE A 603 5.86 -5.26 25.06
N ASN A 604 6.16 -4.38 26.02
CA ASN A 604 7.50 -3.82 26.21
C ASN A 604 8.60 -4.88 26.33
N ARG A 605 8.38 -5.92 27.16
CA ARG A 605 9.36 -6.97 27.38
C ARG A 605 9.53 -7.87 26.15
N ARG A 606 8.43 -8.18 25.45
CA ARG A 606 8.46 -9.12 24.32
C ARG A 606 9.01 -8.50 23.05
N VAL A 607 8.69 -7.23 22.76
CA VAL A 607 9.15 -6.57 21.53
C VAL A 607 10.65 -6.25 21.55
N ALA A 608 11.24 -6.11 22.74
CA ALA A 608 12.68 -5.95 22.90
C ALA A 608 13.50 -7.20 22.57
N ARG A 609 12.86 -8.37 22.38
CA ARG A 609 13.54 -9.60 21.97
C ARG A 609 13.98 -9.47 20.50
N PRO A 610 15.15 -10.02 20.11
CA PRO A 610 15.54 -10.06 18.72
C PRO A 610 14.47 -10.70 17.83
N GLY A 611 14.01 -9.98 16.81
CA GLY A 611 12.94 -10.43 15.91
C GLY A 611 11.52 -10.06 16.36
N GLY A 612 11.35 -9.47 17.54
CA GLY A 612 10.08 -8.92 18.00
C GLY A 612 9.04 -9.97 18.38
N ILE A 613 7.78 -9.69 18.04
CA ILE A 613 6.59 -10.46 18.39
C ILE A 613 5.88 -10.90 17.12
N ARG A 614 5.80 -12.21 16.87
CA ARG A 614 4.85 -12.72 15.88
C ARG A 614 3.46 -12.80 16.52
N LEU A 615 2.50 -12.08 15.95
CA LEU A 615 1.10 -12.18 16.38
C LEU A 615 0.52 -13.53 15.92
N PRO A 616 -0.28 -14.20 16.77
CA PRO A 616 -0.90 -15.47 16.41
C PRO A 616 -1.90 -15.25 15.29
N ASN A 617 -1.97 -16.21 14.36
CA ASN A 617 -3.04 -16.28 13.37
C ASN A 617 -3.94 -17.48 13.70
N PRO A 618 -5.21 -17.27 14.10
CA PRO A 618 -6.10 -18.35 14.53
C PRO A 618 -6.36 -19.38 13.42
N VAL A 619 -6.30 -18.98 12.14
CA VAL A 619 -6.44 -19.90 11.00
C VAL A 619 -5.34 -20.96 11.01
N ASN A 620 -4.14 -20.61 11.49
CA ASN A 620 -3.03 -21.55 11.58
C ASN A 620 -3.19 -22.60 12.70
N GLU A 621 -4.17 -22.39 13.58
CA GLU A 621 -4.55 -23.31 14.65
C GLU A 621 -5.89 -24.00 14.32
N GLY A 622 -6.42 -23.82 13.10
CA GLY A 622 -7.73 -24.35 12.69
C GLY A 622 -8.93 -23.61 13.31
N VAL A 623 -8.71 -22.42 13.86
CA VAL A 623 -9.75 -21.60 14.48
C VAL A 623 -10.22 -20.54 13.49
N TYR A 624 -11.50 -20.58 13.13
CA TYR A 624 -12.12 -19.62 12.22
C TYR A 624 -13.13 -18.76 12.97
N ARG A 625 -12.90 -17.45 13.03
CA ARG A 625 -13.78 -16.50 13.72
C ARG A 625 -14.87 -15.95 12.79
N THR A 626 -15.43 -16.83 11.98
CA THR A 626 -16.57 -16.54 11.10
C THR A 626 -17.87 -16.76 11.86
N ALA A 627 -19.01 -16.33 11.28
CA ALA A 627 -20.32 -16.59 11.85
C ALA A 627 -20.64 -18.10 12.01
N THR A 628 -20.00 -18.96 11.20
CA THR A 628 -20.20 -20.43 11.26
C THR A 628 -19.20 -21.14 12.16
N GLY A 629 -18.17 -20.45 12.66
CA GLY A 629 -17.03 -21.06 13.36
C GLY A 629 -16.11 -21.90 12.46
N LYS A 630 -16.33 -21.89 11.14
CA LYS A 630 -15.60 -22.65 10.11
C LYS A 630 -15.15 -21.75 8.97
N ALA A 631 -14.19 -22.19 8.16
CA ALA A 631 -13.91 -21.51 6.90
C ALA A 631 -15.15 -21.57 5.99
N VAL A 632 -15.41 -20.51 5.22
CA VAL A 632 -16.63 -20.39 4.43
C VAL A 632 -16.30 -20.47 2.95
N PHE A 633 -16.82 -21.49 2.27
CA PHE A 633 -16.91 -21.49 0.82
C PHE A 633 -17.97 -20.50 0.36
N THR A 634 -17.69 -19.80 -0.74
CA THR A 634 -18.52 -18.69 -1.21
C THR A 634 -18.89 -18.86 -2.68
N ARG A 635 -20.00 -18.23 -3.09
CA ARG A 635 -20.42 -18.16 -4.49
C ARG A 635 -20.13 -16.76 -5.00
N ASN A 636 -19.26 -16.66 -5.99
CA ASN A 636 -18.82 -15.38 -6.54
C ASN A 636 -19.28 -15.29 -7.99
N THR A 637 -20.14 -14.31 -8.26
CA THR A 637 -20.54 -13.94 -9.62
C THR A 637 -19.60 -12.87 -10.15
N TRP A 638 -19.48 -12.79 -11.47
CA TRP A 638 -18.67 -11.81 -12.15
C TRP A 638 -19.30 -11.46 -13.49
N SER A 639 -18.95 -10.28 -13.99
CA SER A 639 -19.25 -9.84 -15.34
C SER A 639 -17.96 -9.64 -16.12
N VAL A 640 -18.02 -9.89 -17.44
CA VAL A 640 -16.99 -9.45 -18.37
C VAL A 640 -16.90 -7.91 -18.28
N PRO A 641 -15.71 -7.31 -18.16
CA PRO A 641 -15.57 -5.87 -18.31
C PRO A 641 -16.11 -5.42 -19.67
N ASP A 642 -17.06 -4.49 -19.68
CA ASP A 642 -17.57 -3.89 -20.90
C ASP A 642 -16.56 -2.85 -21.42
N VAL A 643 -15.93 -3.13 -22.55
CA VAL A 643 -14.93 -2.28 -23.20
C VAL A 643 -15.39 -2.05 -24.64
N PRO A 644 -15.93 -0.86 -24.96
CA PRO A 644 -16.42 -0.59 -26.30
C PRO A 644 -15.31 -0.65 -27.35
N GLU A 645 -15.69 -0.83 -28.62
CA GLU A 645 -14.73 -0.75 -29.73
C GLU A 645 -13.96 0.58 -29.70
N GLY A 646 -12.66 0.53 -29.99
CA GLY A 646 -11.76 1.69 -29.91
C GLY A 646 -11.33 2.09 -28.49
N HIS A 647 -11.75 1.35 -27.45
CA HIS A 647 -11.37 1.59 -26.07
C HIS A 647 -10.42 0.51 -25.54
N LEU A 648 -9.74 0.82 -24.45
CA LEU A 648 -8.81 -0.06 -23.74
C LEU A 648 -9.16 -0.09 -22.25
N LEU A 649 -8.85 -1.21 -21.60
CA LEU A 649 -8.90 -1.31 -20.14
C LEU A 649 -7.55 -0.89 -19.55
N LEU A 650 -7.49 0.29 -18.94
CA LEU A 650 -6.31 0.85 -18.31
C LEU A 650 -6.13 0.33 -16.88
N GLN A 651 -4.90 -0.06 -16.57
CA GLN A 651 -4.43 -0.22 -15.20
C GLN A 651 -3.37 0.82 -14.84
N THR A 652 -3.48 1.40 -13.65
CA THR A 652 -2.42 2.27 -13.12
C THR A 652 -1.42 1.47 -12.30
N LEU A 653 -0.15 1.82 -12.37
CA LEU A 653 0.93 1.07 -11.72
C LEU A 653 2.08 1.98 -11.25
N ARG A 654 2.94 1.45 -10.39
CA ARG A 654 4.16 2.15 -9.96
C ARG A 654 5.31 1.86 -10.93
N SER A 655 6.14 2.87 -11.16
CA SER A 655 7.44 2.64 -11.81
C SER A 655 8.42 1.97 -10.84
N HIS A 656 9.53 1.47 -11.37
CA HIS A 656 10.63 0.97 -10.53
C HIS A 656 11.22 2.05 -9.61
N ASP A 657 11.54 3.24 -10.12
CA ASP A 657 12.17 4.33 -9.33
C ASP A 657 11.15 5.23 -8.63
N GLN A 658 10.17 4.60 -8.00
CA GLN A 658 9.11 5.28 -7.30
C GLN A 658 8.74 4.53 -6.04
N TRP A 659 8.37 5.30 -5.01
CA TRP A 659 7.69 4.77 -3.86
C TRP A 659 6.34 5.45 -3.70
N ASN A 660 5.25 4.67 -3.70
CA ASN A 660 3.87 5.20 -3.67
C ASN A 660 3.72 6.42 -4.61
N THR A 661 3.34 7.61 -4.14
CA THR A 661 3.19 8.84 -4.95
C THR A 661 4.51 9.58 -5.21
N ILE A 662 5.63 9.11 -4.66
CA ILE A 662 6.91 9.82 -4.64
C ILE A 662 7.85 9.20 -5.68
N PRO A 663 7.98 9.80 -6.88
CA PRO A 663 9.03 9.43 -7.80
C PRO A 663 10.40 9.86 -7.22
N TYR A 664 11.41 9.00 -7.37
CA TYR A 664 12.81 9.34 -7.10
C TYR A 664 13.53 9.79 -8.37
N THR A 665 13.11 9.24 -9.51
CA THR A 665 13.55 9.63 -10.85
C THR A 665 12.37 9.55 -11.82
N LEU A 666 12.56 10.04 -13.04
CA LEU A 666 11.60 9.86 -14.14
C LEU A 666 11.81 8.53 -14.89
N ASN A 667 12.54 7.57 -14.31
CA ASN A 667 12.91 6.34 -14.99
C ASN A 667 12.09 5.14 -14.49
N ASP A 668 11.87 4.21 -15.40
CA ASP A 668 11.56 2.82 -15.14
C ASP A 668 12.54 1.93 -15.89
N ARG A 669 13.64 1.62 -15.21
CA ARG A 669 14.73 0.81 -15.76
C ARG A 669 14.29 -0.59 -16.18
N TYR A 670 13.26 -1.16 -15.54
CA TYR A 670 12.79 -2.51 -15.86
C TYR A 670 11.86 -2.53 -17.06
N ARG A 671 11.02 -1.50 -17.23
CA ARG A 671 10.19 -1.36 -18.43
C ARG A 671 10.91 -0.69 -19.60
N GLY A 672 12.10 -0.13 -19.35
CA GLY A 672 12.94 0.49 -20.37
C GLY A 672 12.51 1.91 -20.72
N ILE A 673 11.78 2.58 -19.83
CA ILE A 673 11.29 3.95 -20.00
C ILE A 673 12.21 4.88 -19.21
N HIS A 674 12.71 5.95 -19.83
CA HIS A 674 13.63 6.89 -19.17
C HIS A 674 13.26 8.33 -19.52
N GLY A 675 13.50 9.24 -18.58
CA GLY A 675 13.32 10.69 -18.77
C GLY A 675 11.86 11.16 -18.78
N SER A 676 10.87 10.27 -18.71
CA SER A 676 9.46 10.64 -18.62
C SER A 676 8.63 9.59 -17.88
N ARG A 677 7.53 10.05 -17.29
CA ARG A 677 6.47 9.23 -16.69
C ARG A 677 5.09 9.48 -17.32
N ARG A 678 4.97 10.43 -18.24
CA ARG A 678 3.72 10.68 -18.98
C ARG A 678 3.65 9.74 -20.18
N VAL A 679 3.46 8.46 -19.90
CA VAL A 679 3.46 7.40 -20.92
C VAL A 679 2.25 6.49 -20.78
N VAL A 680 1.73 6.04 -21.91
CA VAL A 680 0.70 4.98 -21.97
C VAL A 680 1.26 3.78 -22.72
N MET A 681 1.37 2.66 -22.02
CA MET A 681 1.90 1.40 -22.52
C MET A 681 0.76 0.57 -23.13
N VAL A 682 0.89 0.21 -24.41
CA VAL A 682 -0.17 -0.47 -25.17
C VAL A 682 0.42 -1.56 -26.07
N ASN A 683 -0.33 -2.65 -26.23
CA ASN A 683 0.04 -3.73 -27.14
C ASN A 683 0.18 -3.24 -28.58
N PRO A 684 1.24 -3.63 -29.32
CA PRO A 684 1.43 -3.25 -30.73
C PRO A 684 0.24 -3.58 -31.66
N ASP A 685 -0.46 -4.69 -31.42
CA ASP A 685 -1.63 -5.07 -32.21
C ASP A 685 -2.81 -4.11 -31.96
N ASP A 686 -3.00 -3.70 -30.70
CA ASP A 686 -4.05 -2.75 -30.33
C ASP A 686 -3.72 -1.34 -30.86
N LEU A 687 -2.45 -0.94 -30.86
CA LEU A 687 -2.02 0.31 -31.49
C LEU A 687 -2.33 0.31 -33.00
N SER A 688 -2.07 -0.81 -33.68
CA SER A 688 -2.40 -0.97 -35.09
C SER A 688 -3.91 -0.85 -35.32
N ALA A 689 -4.73 -1.46 -34.47
CA ALA A 689 -6.20 -1.37 -34.53
C ALA A 689 -6.71 0.05 -34.26
N LEU A 690 -6.07 0.78 -33.34
CA LEU A 690 -6.39 2.18 -33.03
C LEU A 690 -5.77 3.17 -34.03
N SER A 691 -5.06 2.68 -35.05
CA SER A 691 -4.31 3.50 -36.00
C SER A 691 -3.36 4.48 -35.30
N LEU A 692 -2.69 4.06 -34.23
CA LEU A 692 -1.69 4.80 -33.45
C LEU A 692 -0.28 4.19 -33.64
N ALA A 693 0.75 5.03 -33.53
CA ALA A 693 2.14 4.59 -33.56
C ALA A 693 2.84 4.88 -32.22
N GLY A 694 3.94 4.17 -31.96
CA GLY A 694 4.82 4.52 -30.84
C GLY A 694 5.42 5.91 -31.03
N GLY A 695 5.42 6.71 -29.98
CA GLY A 695 5.84 8.12 -30.01
C GLY A 695 4.70 9.12 -30.31
N ASP A 696 3.51 8.66 -30.68
CA ASP A 696 2.35 9.54 -30.83
C ASP A 696 2.01 10.20 -29.49
N ARG A 697 1.73 11.51 -29.50
CA ARG A 697 1.20 12.23 -28.34
C ARG A 697 -0.31 12.08 -28.28
N VAL A 698 -0.80 11.66 -27.13
CA VAL A 698 -2.22 11.41 -26.89
C VAL A 698 -2.66 11.99 -25.54
N ASP A 699 -3.92 12.34 -25.47
CA ASP A 699 -4.63 12.46 -24.21
C ASP A 699 -5.29 11.11 -23.90
N VAL A 700 -5.19 10.68 -22.65
CA VAL A 700 -5.91 9.52 -22.15
C VAL A 700 -7.23 10.02 -21.58
N VAL A 701 -8.33 9.62 -22.19
CA VAL A 701 -9.67 10.06 -21.79
C VAL A 701 -10.40 8.91 -21.11
N GLY A 702 -10.77 9.10 -19.85
CA GLY A 702 -11.55 8.15 -19.07
C GLY A 702 -13.02 8.17 -19.48
N VAL A 703 -13.61 6.99 -19.57
CA VAL A 703 -15.03 6.80 -19.89
C VAL A 703 -15.75 6.26 -18.66
N TRP A 704 -16.74 7.02 -18.22
CA TRP A 704 -17.59 6.67 -17.08
C TRP A 704 -19.03 7.09 -17.36
N HIS A 705 -19.98 6.50 -16.63
CA HIS A 705 -21.42 6.66 -16.86
C HIS A 705 -22.00 7.95 -16.25
N ASP A 706 -21.17 8.88 -15.77
CA ASP A 706 -21.57 10.12 -15.09
C ASP A 706 -21.44 11.37 -15.97
N ASP A 707 -21.32 11.19 -17.30
CA ASP A 707 -21.15 12.23 -18.31
C ASP A 707 -19.98 13.21 -18.06
N THR A 708 -19.09 12.90 -17.11
CA THR A 708 -17.95 13.74 -16.75
C THR A 708 -16.72 13.28 -17.49
N GLU A 709 -16.25 14.11 -18.43
CA GLU A 709 -15.00 13.85 -19.15
C GLU A 709 -13.81 14.00 -18.20
N ARG A 710 -13.04 12.92 -18.03
CA ARG A 710 -11.80 12.90 -17.26
C ARG A 710 -10.63 12.72 -18.20
N ARG A 711 -9.68 13.65 -18.18
CA ARG A 711 -8.56 13.68 -19.13
C ARG A 711 -7.22 13.72 -18.41
N ALA A 712 -6.31 12.85 -18.82
CA ALA A 712 -4.90 12.92 -18.47
C ALA A 712 -4.14 13.31 -19.74
N GLU A 713 -3.66 14.55 -19.75
CA GLU A 713 -3.18 15.21 -20.98
C GLU A 713 -1.72 14.90 -21.32
N GLY A 714 -1.40 14.93 -22.61
CA GLY A 714 -0.01 14.98 -23.10
C GLY A 714 0.84 13.77 -22.73
N PHE A 715 0.27 12.56 -22.87
CA PHE A 715 0.98 11.29 -22.72
C PHE A 715 1.61 10.87 -24.04
N GLU A 716 2.73 10.17 -23.99
CA GLU A 716 3.34 9.54 -25.17
C GLU A 716 3.01 8.04 -25.22
N VAL A 717 2.66 7.55 -26.41
CA VAL A 717 2.36 6.13 -26.64
C VAL A 717 3.65 5.31 -26.67
N VAL A 718 3.73 4.29 -25.81
CA VAL A 718 4.86 3.35 -25.75
C VAL A 718 4.36 1.94 -26.12
N PRO A 719 4.81 1.37 -27.26
CA PRO A 719 4.53 -0.02 -27.59
C PRO A 719 5.11 -0.95 -26.52
N TYR A 720 4.26 -1.74 -25.87
CA TYR A 720 4.64 -2.61 -24.77
C TYR A 720 3.82 -3.91 -24.82
N PRO A 721 4.37 -5.08 -24.46
CA PRO A 721 3.63 -6.34 -24.50
C PRO A 721 2.63 -6.47 -23.33
N THR A 722 1.64 -5.58 -23.25
CA THR A 722 0.47 -5.74 -22.37
C THR A 722 -0.50 -6.78 -22.95
N ALA A 723 -1.39 -7.31 -22.12
CA ALA A 723 -2.51 -8.12 -22.60
C ALA A 723 -3.38 -7.32 -23.60
N ARG A 724 -3.81 -7.98 -24.70
CA ARG A 724 -4.62 -7.32 -25.74
C ARG A 724 -5.94 -6.76 -25.20
N GLY A 725 -6.33 -5.59 -25.67
CA GLY A 725 -7.45 -4.78 -25.19
C GLY A 725 -7.14 -4.00 -23.91
N SER A 726 -5.87 -3.91 -23.50
CA SER A 726 -5.47 -3.30 -22.24
C SER A 726 -4.35 -2.27 -22.40
N ALA A 727 -4.37 -1.26 -21.53
CA ALA A 727 -3.33 -0.25 -21.40
C ALA A 727 -2.73 -0.26 -19.98
N ALA A 728 -1.54 0.31 -19.84
CA ALA A 728 -0.96 0.59 -18.53
C ALA A 728 -0.30 1.97 -18.48
N ALA A 729 -0.42 2.67 -17.34
CA ALA A 729 0.18 3.98 -17.15
C ALA A 729 0.65 4.16 -15.69
N TYR A 730 1.51 5.14 -15.47
CA TYR A 730 2.02 5.40 -14.13
C TYR A 730 1.01 6.13 -13.25
N TYR A 731 0.98 5.70 -11.99
CA TYR A 731 0.39 6.38 -10.85
C TYR A 731 1.44 7.31 -10.23
N PRO A 732 1.11 8.52 -9.73
CA PRO A 732 -0.24 9.09 -9.63
C PRO A 732 -0.70 9.91 -10.85
N GLU A 733 0.07 9.96 -11.94
CA GLU A 733 -0.19 10.80 -13.11
C GLU A 733 -1.58 10.58 -13.74
N THR A 734 -2.17 9.41 -13.53
CA THR A 734 -3.47 8.99 -14.08
C THR A 734 -4.60 8.92 -13.05
N GLN A 735 -4.40 9.42 -11.81
CA GLN A 735 -5.44 9.35 -10.78
C GLN A 735 -6.70 10.13 -11.12
N VAL A 736 -6.60 11.21 -11.92
CA VAL A 736 -7.75 11.93 -12.48
C VAL A 736 -8.68 11.04 -13.30
N LEU A 737 -8.17 9.94 -13.87
CA LEU A 737 -8.95 9.01 -14.68
C LEU A 737 -9.76 8.00 -13.86
N VAL A 738 -9.53 7.90 -12.55
CA VAL A 738 -10.25 6.98 -11.67
C VAL A 738 -11.47 7.72 -11.13
N PRO A 739 -12.70 7.50 -11.63
CA PRO A 739 -13.87 8.19 -11.10
C PRO A 739 -14.05 7.93 -9.61
N LEU A 740 -14.46 8.93 -8.84
CA LEU A 740 -14.61 8.80 -7.39
C LEU A 740 -15.59 7.69 -6.98
N ASP A 741 -16.65 7.48 -7.78
CA ASP A 741 -17.65 6.43 -7.56
C ASP A 741 -17.28 5.07 -8.18
N SER A 742 -16.12 4.98 -8.84
CA SER A 742 -15.61 3.72 -9.38
C SER A 742 -14.89 2.94 -8.28
N VAL A 743 -15.67 2.20 -7.51
CA VAL A 743 -15.24 1.45 -6.32
C VAL A 743 -15.54 -0.04 -6.43
N ALA A 744 -14.83 -0.85 -5.64
CA ALA A 744 -15.14 -2.25 -5.42
C ALA A 744 -16.48 -2.39 -4.69
N ASP A 745 -17.33 -3.30 -5.15
CA ASP A 745 -18.76 -3.35 -4.79
C ASP A 745 -19.03 -3.57 -3.29
N ILE A 746 -18.04 -4.04 -2.52
CA ILE A 746 -18.19 -4.44 -1.11
C ILE A 746 -17.29 -3.62 -0.18
N SER A 747 -16.07 -3.32 -0.60
CA SER A 747 -15.06 -2.67 0.25
C SER A 747 -14.93 -1.17 0.04
N ASN A 748 -15.70 -0.57 -0.87
CA ASN A 748 -15.59 0.83 -1.30
C ASN A 748 -14.18 1.25 -1.79
N GLN A 749 -13.32 0.27 -2.10
CA GLN A 749 -11.95 0.51 -2.53
C GLN A 749 -11.92 0.98 -4.00
N PRO A 750 -11.22 2.08 -4.35
CA PRO A 750 -11.15 2.57 -5.74
C PRO A 750 -10.62 1.55 -6.75
N THR A 751 -11.20 1.53 -7.95
CA THR A 751 -10.87 0.55 -9.00
C THR A 751 -9.78 1.04 -9.96
N SER A 752 -8.60 1.36 -9.43
CA SER A 752 -7.47 1.91 -10.21
C SER A 752 -6.87 0.95 -11.27
N LYS A 753 -7.38 -0.27 -11.41
CA LYS A 753 -6.85 -1.29 -12.33
C LYS A 753 -7.83 -1.79 -13.39
N GLY A 754 -8.98 -1.14 -13.52
CA GLY A 754 -9.97 -1.47 -14.53
C GLY A 754 -10.72 -0.23 -15.00
N ILE A 755 -9.98 0.74 -15.55
CA ILE A 755 -10.55 2.02 -16.02
C ILE A 755 -10.75 1.90 -17.54
N VAL A 756 -11.97 2.16 -18.03
CA VAL A 756 -12.20 2.19 -19.48
C VAL A 756 -11.68 3.53 -20.01
N VAL A 757 -10.77 3.47 -21.00
CA VAL A 757 -10.18 4.66 -21.61
C VAL A 757 -10.20 4.60 -23.12
N ARG A 758 -10.16 5.76 -23.75
CA ARG A 758 -9.85 5.95 -25.17
C ARG A 758 -8.64 6.88 -25.30
N LEU A 759 -7.91 6.73 -26.40
CA LEU A 759 -6.73 7.54 -26.69
C LEU A 759 -7.07 8.53 -27.80
N GLU A 760 -6.93 9.83 -27.51
CA GLU A 760 -7.13 10.89 -28.49
C GLU A 760 -5.79 11.50 -28.88
N ARG A 761 -5.50 11.65 -30.17
CA ARG A 761 -4.30 12.37 -30.60
C ARG A 761 -4.37 13.83 -30.17
N VAL A 762 -3.30 14.33 -29.57
CA VAL A 762 -3.13 15.76 -29.36
C VAL A 762 -2.86 16.39 -30.72
N THR A 763 -3.80 17.23 -31.19
CA THR A 763 -3.60 17.98 -32.44
C THR A 763 -2.64 19.13 -32.13
N PRO A 764 -1.57 19.34 -32.93
CA PRO A 764 -0.57 20.37 -32.68
C PRO A 764 -1.10 21.81 -32.60
#